data_AF-A0A6N8UQA2-F1
#
_entry.id   AF-A0A6N8UQA2-F1
#
_cell.length_a   1.000
_cell.length_b   1.000
_cell.length_c   1.000
_cell.angle_alpha   90.00
_cell.angle_beta   90.00
_cell.angle_gamma   90.00
#
_symmetry.space_group_name_H-M   'P 1'
#
loop_
_entity.id
_entity.type
_entity.pdbx_description
1 polymer ?
#
loop_
_entity_poly.entity_id
_entity_poly.type
_entity_poly.pdbx_seq_one_letter_code
_entity_poly.pdbx_strand_id
1 'polypeptide(L)'
;MKSSANKQLGFLSHGIAFVLGVVACAGLWVAWSLWSPATTGSDGYEQDITADSIRAESSDSAGLESASPDLDATTAETFEEIARIESGFSRNLFLYNFVLDFDEAQLLELIKRADSVPAQIQFETQRVIVERLYEIDPEFTLSHADTFPTPLVQFLFHQWAKSNLADAIERAKSLGGAAREGALTAILARGPELSDEQRVEIERELAHAEPLTGVASGVRYTEIQERDPDKRWNEALREGTFDSDHIRTLVISGLSWIRQSGFEAIDEISGDLENVQVREQVLTSELISASQFLDMEDIFAKSLELENDPDKQLLSSVVGYWSSRDPKSALGATNNIESYTLRNRLQQVVLHTWANREPRTLLDEIDRIPQNLQAVARRDALDAIAQNDPREAILLTQDLSPGANTTSLVSRVIATWAEQDPQAALAWVMNRREFEGGRHRLLSSVVNGWSKRDPNEALNWVLEQRGYPELRHIHIPRVLKQLAYRNPELALQRALEQPIEENQIGPEQAVVYHIAQSNLPLAREMLQQTREGITRQNSYAAVGLAMVRASRGVEAVELASDLRGRDREKYLASTLWRWVDFDATGLHDSLSNISDPEIRASAAAALIVRDNARDILNNEQKKFATEQLGGRDASSVVPELQTIQR
;
A
#
# COMPACT_ATOMS: atom_id res chain seq x y z
N MET A 1 57.41 -18.26 25.97
CA MET A 1 56.32 -19.13 25.45
C MET A 1 54.96 -18.87 26.11
N LYS A 2 54.81 -18.74 27.44
CA LYS A 2 53.47 -18.48 28.06
C LYS A 2 52.83 -17.10 27.77
N SER A 3 53.57 -16.12 27.24
CA SER A 3 53.05 -14.77 26.95
C SER A 3 52.33 -14.64 25.59
N SER A 4 52.70 -15.42 24.56
CA SER A 4 52.02 -15.37 23.25
C SER A 4 50.71 -16.15 23.21
N ALA A 5 50.58 -17.23 23.99
CA ALA A 5 49.38 -18.06 24.06
C ALA A 5 48.15 -17.29 24.57
N ASN A 6 48.31 -16.44 25.60
CA ASN A 6 47.20 -15.63 26.13
C ASN A 6 46.76 -14.51 25.18
N LYS A 7 47.60 -14.06 24.23
CA LYS A 7 47.17 -13.11 23.18
C LYS A 7 46.33 -13.79 22.09
N GLN A 8 46.64 -15.02 21.70
CA GLN A 8 45.85 -15.72 20.69
C GLN A 8 44.48 -16.22 21.19
N LEU A 9 44.38 -16.62 22.45
CA LEU A 9 43.08 -16.99 23.07
C LEU A 9 42.10 -15.79 23.17
N GLY A 10 42.62 -14.56 23.36
CA GLY A 10 41.79 -13.35 23.33
C GLY A 10 41.27 -12.99 21.93
N PHE A 11 42.01 -13.29 20.86
CA PHE A 11 41.55 -13.03 19.49
C PHE A 11 40.44 -14.00 19.04
N LEU A 12 40.55 -15.29 19.40
CA LEU A 12 39.54 -16.29 19.07
C LEU A 12 38.18 -16.06 19.76
N SER A 13 38.16 -15.49 20.96
CA SER A 13 36.89 -15.15 21.63
C SER A 13 36.18 -13.95 21.00
N HIS A 14 36.92 -12.98 20.45
CA HIS A 14 36.33 -11.83 19.74
C HIS A 14 35.81 -12.21 18.35
N GLY A 15 36.51 -13.08 17.61
CA GLY A 15 36.05 -13.56 16.30
C GLY A 15 34.72 -14.32 16.36
N ILE A 16 34.52 -15.16 17.39
CA ILE A 16 33.27 -15.94 17.53
C ILE A 16 32.08 -15.04 17.94
N ALA A 17 32.31 -14.03 18.78
CA ALA A 17 31.28 -13.03 19.10
C ALA A 17 30.91 -12.16 17.88
N PHE A 18 31.88 -11.82 17.04
CA PHE A 18 31.68 -11.04 15.83
C PHE A 18 30.87 -11.80 14.76
N VAL A 19 31.19 -13.07 14.51
CA VAL A 19 30.42 -13.93 13.57
C VAL A 19 28.96 -14.11 14.03
N LEU A 20 28.71 -14.26 15.33
CA LEU A 20 27.33 -14.32 15.87
C LEU A 20 26.60 -12.98 15.73
N GLY A 21 27.30 -11.84 15.83
CA GLY A 21 26.74 -10.51 15.55
C GLY A 21 26.34 -10.32 14.08
N VAL A 22 27.20 -10.74 13.13
CA VAL A 22 26.92 -10.61 11.70
C VAL A 22 25.73 -11.47 11.27
N VAL A 23 25.60 -12.70 11.80
CA VAL A 23 24.42 -13.55 11.54
C VAL A 23 23.13 -12.95 12.13
N ALA A 24 23.19 -12.25 13.26
CA ALA A 24 22.04 -11.52 13.80
C ALA A 24 21.67 -10.28 12.95
N CYS A 25 22.65 -9.57 12.40
CA CYS A 25 22.43 -8.42 11.52
C CYS A 25 21.75 -8.82 10.19
N ALA A 26 22.10 -9.98 9.60
CA ALA A 26 21.44 -10.48 8.40
C ALA A 26 19.92 -10.68 8.60
N GLY A 27 19.51 -11.16 9.79
CA GLY A 27 18.08 -11.30 10.15
C GLY A 27 17.35 -9.96 10.35
N LEU A 28 18.06 -8.92 10.78
CA LEU A 28 17.49 -7.57 10.95
C LEU A 28 17.40 -6.78 9.63
N TRP A 29 18.20 -7.13 8.63
CA TRP A 29 18.29 -6.39 7.36
C TRP A 29 17.05 -6.61 6.46
N VAL A 30 16.51 -7.83 6.43
CA VAL A 30 15.25 -8.17 5.74
C VAL A 30 14.07 -7.32 6.22
N ALA A 31 14.09 -6.89 7.49
CA ALA A 31 13.05 -6.06 8.08
C ALA A 31 13.12 -4.58 7.66
N TRP A 32 14.23 -4.10 7.10
CA TRP A 32 14.41 -2.69 6.73
C TRP A 32 14.16 -2.40 5.25
N SER A 33 14.38 -3.39 4.36
CA SER A 33 13.99 -3.32 2.94
C SER A 33 12.48 -3.15 2.70
N LEU A 34 11.66 -3.34 3.75
CA LEU A 34 10.21 -3.10 3.75
C LEU A 34 9.82 -1.65 4.09
N TRP A 35 10.77 -0.74 4.33
CA TRP A 35 10.51 0.61 4.84
C TRP A 35 11.04 1.75 3.97
N SER A 36 11.21 1.51 2.66
CA SER A 36 11.41 2.57 1.68
C SER A 36 10.08 2.92 0.98
N PRO A 37 9.59 4.17 1.01
CA PRO A 37 8.37 4.53 0.31
C PRO A 37 8.56 4.40 -1.20
N ALA A 38 7.78 3.53 -1.84
CA ALA A 38 7.64 3.56 -3.29
C ALA A 38 7.02 4.90 -3.71
N THR A 39 7.76 5.69 -4.48
CA THR A 39 7.25 6.95 -5.04
C THR A 39 6.04 6.67 -5.94
N THR A 40 4.91 7.27 -5.58
CA THR A 40 3.64 7.16 -6.31
C THR A 40 3.75 7.66 -7.74
N GLY A 41 3.35 6.83 -8.70
CA GLY A 41 3.25 7.20 -10.12
C GLY A 41 1.87 7.75 -10.48
N SER A 42 1.77 9.06 -10.61
CA SER A 42 0.76 9.82 -11.37
C SER A 42 1.44 11.15 -11.79
N ASP A 43 1.20 11.78 -12.94
CA ASP A 43 0.19 11.60 -13.98
C ASP A 43 0.83 11.68 -15.39
N GLY A 44 0.04 11.39 -16.42
CA GLY A 44 0.51 11.39 -17.81
C GLY A 44 0.63 12.78 -18.45
N TYR A 45 1.42 12.84 -19.52
CA TYR A 45 1.37 13.89 -20.54
C TYR A 45 1.50 13.27 -21.94
N GLU A 46 0.37 13.05 -22.61
CA GLU A 46 0.34 12.91 -24.07
C GLU A 46 0.50 14.29 -24.71
N GLN A 47 1.44 14.44 -25.64
CA GLN A 47 1.29 15.38 -26.77
C GLN A 47 1.86 14.78 -28.05
N ASP A 48 1.02 14.75 -29.08
CA ASP A 48 1.36 14.37 -30.45
C ASP A 48 2.48 15.21 -31.05
N ILE A 49 3.42 14.56 -31.75
CA ILE A 49 4.04 15.10 -32.97
C ILE A 49 4.09 13.99 -34.02
N THR A 50 3.44 14.21 -35.16
CA THR A 50 3.30 13.23 -36.24
C THR A 50 4.23 13.48 -37.44
N ALA A 51 4.62 12.37 -38.07
CA ALA A 51 4.94 12.19 -39.49
C ALA A 51 6.28 12.70 -40.13
N ASP A 52 7.04 11.69 -40.56
CA ASP A 52 7.61 11.48 -41.91
C ASP A 52 8.99 12.04 -42.37
N SER A 53 9.73 11.10 -42.99
CA SER A 53 11.03 11.20 -43.70
C SER A 53 12.25 11.54 -42.83
N ILE A 54 13.38 10.83 -42.92
CA ILE A 54 14.08 10.30 -44.12
C ILE A 54 14.53 8.83 -43.94
N ARG A 55 14.58 8.08 -45.06
CA ARG A 55 15.13 6.71 -45.18
C ARG A 55 16.51 6.71 -45.89
N ALA A 56 17.24 5.61 -45.72
CA ALA A 56 18.51 5.23 -46.36
C ALA A 56 19.76 5.98 -45.84
N GLU A 57 20.91 5.34 -45.60
CA GLU A 57 21.37 3.99 -45.99
C GLU A 57 22.33 3.37 -44.94
N SER A 58 22.45 2.05 -44.96
CA SER A 58 23.40 1.16 -44.22
C SER A 58 24.84 1.70 -44.09
N SER A 59 25.69 1.35 -43.11
CA SER A 59 25.70 0.25 -42.12
C SER A 59 26.73 0.57 -41.00
N ASP A 60 26.89 -0.18 -39.89
CA ASP A 60 26.28 -1.44 -39.41
C ASP A 60 25.88 -1.29 -37.92
N SER A 61 24.78 -1.91 -37.50
CA SER A 61 24.37 -2.02 -36.10
C SER A 61 23.44 -3.21 -35.84
N ALA A 62 24.02 -4.35 -35.45
CA ALA A 62 23.27 -5.39 -34.75
C ALA A 62 23.15 -4.96 -33.27
N GLY A 63 21.99 -4.98 -32.62
CA GLY A 63 20.65 -5.32 -33.09
C GLY A 63 19.74 -5.50 -31.89
N LEU A 64 19.12 -4.42 -31.41
CA LEU A 64 18.27 -4.39 -30.21
C LEU A 64 16.89 -3.81 -30.54
N GLU A 65 16.09 -4.57 -31.31
CA GLU A 65 14.67 -4.30 -31.50
C GLU A 65 13.87 -5.60 -31.61
N SER A 66 13.33 -6.04 -30.47
CA SER A 66 12.08 -6.80 -30.28
C SER A 66 12.04 -7.27 -28.83
N ALA A 67 11.20 -6.63 -28.02
CA ALA A 67 11.02 -7.01 -26.62
C ALA A 67 10.27 -8.36 -26.55
N SER A 68 11.03 -9.44 -26.35
CA SER A 68 10.51 -10.74 -25.94
C SER A 68 10.07 -10.69 -24.47
N PRO A 69 9.09 -11.51 -24.04
CA PRO A 69 8.56 -11.50 -22.68
C PRO A 69 9.57 -12.04 -21.66
N ASP A 70 9.43 -11.60 -20.41
CA ASP A 70 10.04 -12.13 -19.18
C ASP A 70 11.42 -12.77 -19.36
N LEU A 71 12.48 -11.97 -19.17
CA LEU A 71 13.79 -12.53 -18.80
C LEU A 71 13.65 -13.16 -17.41
N ASP A 72 13.33 -14.46 -17.43
CA ASP A 72 13.17 -15.28 -16.25
C ASP A 72 14.40 -15.16 -15.35
N ALA A 73 14.19 -14.91 -14.06
CA ALA A 73 15.27 -14.63 -13.12
C ALA A 73 16.22 -15.84 -12.96
N THR A 74 15.89 -17.00 -13.53
CA THR A 74 16.65 -18.25 -13.42
C THR A 74 17.85 -18.37 -14.36
N THR A 75 18.05 -17.46 -15.33
CA THR A 75 19.09 -17.61 -16.38
C THR A 75 20.00 -16.39 -16.63
N ALA A 76 20.01 -15.38 -15.75
CA ALA A 76 20.90 -14.21 -15.93
C ALA A 76 22.33 -14.53 -15.48
N GLU A 77 23.28 -14.56 -16.42
CA GLU A 77 24.70 -14.91 -16.15
C GLU A 77 25.66 -13.70 -16.29
N THR A 78 25.24 -12.62 -16.95
CA THR A 78 26.07 -11.41 -17.15
C THR A 78 25.56 -10.19 -16.37
N PHE A 79 26.47 -9.25 -16.09
CA PHE A 79 26.14 -7.99 -15.42
C PHE A 79 25.02 -7.20 -16.12
N GLU A 80 25.04 -7.11 -17.45
CA GLU A 80 24.01 -6.40 -18.23
C GLU A 80 22.65 -7.11 -18.21
N GLU A 81 22.61 -8.44 -18.11
CA GLU A 81 21.35 -9.19 -17.94
C GLU A 81 20.79 -9.00 -16.54
N ILE A 82 21.63 -9.11 -15.52
CA ILE A 82 21.25 -8.86 -14.12
C ILE A 82 20.72 -7.43 -13.95
N ALA A 83 21.38 -6.43 -14.55
CA ALA A 83 20.93 -5.04 -14.52
C ALA A 83 19.55 -4.80 -15.16
N ARG A 84 19.09 -5.68 -16.05
CA ARG A 84 17.76 -5.62 -16.70
C ARG A 84 16.64 -6.27 -15.90
N ILE A 85 16.93 -7.01 -14.83
CA ILE A 85 15.91 -7.62 -13.97
C ILE A 85 15.09 -6.50 -13.31
N GLU A 86 13.78 -6.45 -13.60
CA GLU A 86 12.89 -5.37 -13.10
C GLU A 86 12.80 -5.38 -11.57
N SER A 87 12.57 -6.56 -10.97
CA SER A 87 12.48 -6.77 -9.53
C SER A 87 13.80 -6.38 -8.85
N GLY A 88 13.79 -5.29 -8.08
CA GLY A 88 14.97 -4.81 -7.34
C GLY A 88 15.52 -5.83 -6.34
N PHE A 89 14.64 -6.61 -5.68
CA PHE A 89 15.06 -7.70 -4.79
C PHE A 89 15.81 -8.80 -5.57
N SER A 90 15.23 -9.27 -6.68
CA SER A 90 15.83 -10.31 -7.50
C SER A 90 17.15 -9.83 -8.11
N ARG A 91 17.18 -8.61 -8.67
CA ARG A 91 18.38 -7.98 -9.21
C ARG A 91 19.51 -7.93 -8.18
N ASN A 92 19.23 -7.48 -6.95
CA ASN A 92 20.25 -7.38 -5.90
C ASN A 92 20.75 -8.77 -5.46
N LEU A 93 19.87 -9.77 -5.35
CA LEU A 93 20.25 -11.16 -5.02
C LEU A 93 21.13 -11.80 -6.10
N PHE A 94 20.78 -11.62 -7.38
CA PHE A 94 21.57 -12.12 -8.50
C PHE A 94 22.89 -11.37 -8.66
N LEU A 95 22.90 -10.05 -8.43
CA LEU A 95 24.13 -9.27 -8.43
C LEU A 95 25.08 -9.70 -7.31
N TYR A 96 24.58 -9.91 -6.08
CA TYR A 96 25.39 -10.41 -4.97
C TYR A 96 26.02 -11.76 -5.32
N ASN A 97 25.21 -12.72 -5.82
CA ASN A 97 25.69 -14.03 -6.27
C ASN A 97 26.74 -13.95 -7.39
N PHE A 98 26.54 -13.05 -8.37
CA PHE A 98 27.47 -12.82 -9.47
C PHE A 98 28.83 -12.30 -9.00
N VAL A 99 28.87 -11.46 -7.97
CA VAL A 99 30.11 -10.89 -7.43
C VAL A 99 30.74 -11.70 -6.28
N LEU A 100 30.19 -12.86 -5.92
CA LEU A 100 30.68 -13.66 -4.78
C LEU A 100 32.17 -14.05 -4.93
N ASP A 101 32.56 -14.48 -6.13
CA ASP A 101 33.90 -15.01 -6.42
C ASP A 101 34.87 -13.94 -6.99
N PHE A 102 34.49 -12.66 -6.99
CA PHE A 102 35.29 -11.57 -7.56
C PHE A 102 36.36 -11.07 -6.57
N ASP A 103 37.54 -10.73 -7.09
CA ASP A 103 38.62 -10.08 -6.34
C ASP A 103 38.44 -8.55 -6.22
N GLU A 104 39.27 -7.90 -5.41
CA GLU A 104 39.15 -6.49 -5.08
C GLU A 104 39.31 -5.57 -6.30
N ALA A 105 40.12 -5.98 -7.29
CA ALA A 105 40.33 -5.24 -8.53
C ALA A 105 39.15 -5.39 -9.49
N GLN A 106 38.60 -6.60 -9.61
CA GLN A 106 37.40 -6.89 -10.40
C GLN A 106 36.17 -6.13 -9.87
N LEU A 107 36.01 -6.04 -8.54
CA LEU A 107 34.94 -5.28 -7.91
C LEU A 107 35.08 -3.76 -8.15
N LEU A 108 36.29 -3.19 -8.04
CA LEU A 108 36.54 -1.78 -8.39
C LEU A 108 36.29 -1.45 -9.86
N GLU A 109 36.58 -2.37 -10.78
CA GLU A 109 36.25 -2.22 -12.20
C GLU A 109 34.73 -2.27 -12.42
N LEU A 110 34.03 -3.17 -11.72
CA LEU A 110 32.59 -3.32 -11.83
C LEU A 110 31.83 -2.10 -11.26
N ILE A 111 32.32 -1.46 -10.19
CA ILE A 111 31.77 -0.20 -9.66
C ILE A 111 31.78 0.91 -10.71
N LYS A 112 32.86 1.02 -11.50
CA LYS A 112 32.98 1.99 -12.61
C LYS A 112 32.08 1.61 -13.79
N ARG A 113 31.98 0.32 -14.12
CA ARG A 113 31.06 -0.18 -15.15
C ARG A 113 29.60 0.07 -14.79
N ALA A 114 29.26 0.10 -13.50
CA ALA A 114 27.91 0.42 -13.05
C ALA A 114 27.48 1.87 -13.41
N ASP A 115 28.39 2.78 -13.75
CA ASP A 115 28.04 4.12 -14.25
C ASP A 115 27.36 4.11 -15.64
N SER A 116 27.40 2.98 -16.37
CA SER A 116 26.65 2.82 -17.63
C SER A 116 25.23 2.25 -17.45
N VAL A 117 24.81 2.00 -16.21
CA VAL A 117 23.50 1.44 -15.86
C VAL A 117 22.48 2.59 -15.63
N PRO A 118 21.17 2.42 -15.92
CA PRO A 118 20.20 3.49 -15.72
C PRO A 118 20.24 4.12 -14.31
N ALA A 119 20.19 5.46 -14.25
CA ALA A 119 20.38 6.24 -13.04
C ALA A 119 19.44 5.85 -11.87
N GLN A 120 18.24 5.34 -12.19
CA GLN A 120 17.25 4.87 -11.22
C GLN A 120 17.73 3.65 -10.40
N ILE A 121 18.69 2.87 -10.92
CA ILE A 121 19.20 1.65 -10.26
C ILE A 121 20.72 1.69 -10.02
N GLN A 122 21.44 2.68 -10.58
CA GLN A 122 22.89 2.85 -10.47
C GLN A 122 23.40 2.80 -9.03
N PHE A 123 22.82 3.58 -8.11
CA PHE A 123 23.23 3.60 -6.70
C PHE A 123 23.08 2.21 -6.03
N GLU A 124 21.95 1.54 -6.22
CA GLU A 124 21.69 0.21 -5.65
C GLU A 124 22.64 -0.85 -6.21
N THR A 125 22.93 -0.79 -7.52
CA THR A 125 23.92 -1.66 -8.16
C THR A 125 25.32 -1.43 -7.59
N GLN A 126 25.76 -0.17 -7.49
CA GLN A 126 27.07 0.16 -6.91
C GLN A 126 27.16 -0.20 -5.42
N ARG A 127 26.07 0.00 -4.66
CA ARG A 127 25.99 -0.32 -3.24
C ARG A 127 26.28 -1.79 -2.96
N VAL A 128 25.65 -2.72 -3.68
CA VAL A 128 25.88 -4.18 -3.51
C VAL A 128 27.34 -4.56 -3.82
N ILE A 129 27.95 -3.95 -4.84
CA ILE A 129 29.35 -4.25 -5.21
C ILE A 129 30.32 -3.67 -4.16
N VAL A 130 30.06 -2.46 -3.65
CA VAL A 130 30.83 -1.80 -2.59
C VAL A 130 30.67 -2.53 -1.24
N GLU A 131 29.47 -3.03 -0.92
CA GLU A 131 29.22 -3.90 0.23
C GLU A 131 30.08 -5.17 0.14
N ARG A 132 30.11 -5.83 -1.03
CA ARG A 132 30.96 -7.01 -1.24
C ARG A 132 32.46 -6.71 -1.12
N LEU A 133 32.91 -5.57 -1.66
CA LEU A 133 34.30 -5.14 -1.56
C LEU A 133 34.70 -4.92 -0.09
N TYR A 134 33.80 -4.31 0.70
CA TYR A 134 34.00 -4.10 2.14
C TYR A 134 33.95 -5.40 2.95
N GLU A 135 33.14 -6.39 2.57
CA GLU A 135 33.15 -7.73 3.19
C GLU A 135 34.49 -8.46 3.01
N ILE A 136 35.15 -8.26 1.86
CA ILE A 136 36.42 -8.94 1.52
C ILE A 136 37.61 -8.19 2.12
N ASP A 137 37.76 -6.90 1.82
CA ASP A 137 38.84 -6.05 2.35
C ASP A 137 38.31 -4.63 2.70
N PRO A 138 37.98 -4.39 3.99
CA PRO A 138 37.59 -3.08 4.48
C PRO A 138 38.67 -2.00 4.23
N GLU A 139 39.94 -2.30 4.47
CA GLU A 139 41.04 -1.33 4.37
C GLU A 139 41.25 -0.92 2.91
N PHE A 140 41.21 -1.88 1.99
CA PHE A 140 41.28 -1.61 0.56
C PHE A 140 40.08 -0.77 0.09
N THR A 141 38.86 -1.11 0.52
CA THR A 141 37.64 -0.33 0.22
C THR A 141 37.80 1.12 0.68
N LEU A 142 38.25 1.32 1.91
CA LEU A 142 38.43 2.63 2.52
C LEU A 142 39.63 3.39 1.93
N SER A 143 40.65 2.70 1.40
CA SER A 143 41.74 3.33 0.65
C SER A 143 41.29 3.90 -0.69
N HIS A 144 40.20 3.37 -1.26
CA HIS A 144 39.61 3.81 -2.53
C HIS A 144 38.36 4.71 -2.39
N ALA A 145 37.97 5.08 -1.17
CA ALA A 145 36.76 5.89 -0.91
C ALA A 145 36.72 7.23 -1.68
N ASP A 146 37.87 7.88 -1.90
CA ASP A 146 37.98 9.11 -2.71
C ASP A 146 37.61 8.91 -4.20
N THR A 147 37.52 7.67 -4.67
CA THR A 147 37.13 7.33 -6.05
C THR A 147 35.64 7.02 -6.21
N PHE A 148 34.88 6.98 -5.10
CA PHE A 148 33.46 6.65 -5.12
C PHE A 148 32.57 7.91 -5.14
N PRO A 149 31.39 7.86 -5.81
CA PRO A 149 30.34 8.86 -5.65
C PRO A 149 30.00 9.17 -4.18
N THR A 150 29.77 10.45 -3.86
CA THR A 150 29.47 10.92 -2.49
C THR A 150 28.39 10.11 -1.76
N PRO A 151 27.27 9.68 -2.38
CA PRO A 151 26.26 8.86 -1.70
C PRO A 151 26.79 7.49 -1.23
N LEU A 152 27.74 6.90 -1.96
CA LEU A 152 28.36 5.62 -1.58
C LEU A 152 29.40 5.82 -0.46
N VAL A 153 30.13 6.95 -0.47
CA VAL A 153 31.01 7.33 0.64
C VAL A 153 30.19 7.58 1.91
N GLN A 154 29.07 8.29 1.80
CA GLN A 154 28.12 8.48 2.91
C GLN A 154 27.61 7.14 3.45
N PHE A 155 27.18 6.23 2.56
CA PHE A 155 26.75 4.89 2.94
C PHE A 155 27.85 4.12 3.69
N LEU A 156 29.06 4.04 3.12
CA LEU A 156 30.21 3.35 3.71
C LEU A 156 30.54 3.85 5.11
N PHE A 157 30.71 5.16 5.28
CA PHE A 157 31.06 5.75 6.58
C PHE A 157 29.92 5.66 7.59
N HIS A 158 28.66 5.73 7.15
CA HIS A 158 27.52 5.48 8.03
C HIS A 158 27.51 4.05 8.59
N GLN A 159 27.83 3.03 7.77
CA GLN A 159 27.92 1.64 8.24
C GLN A 159 29.19 1.41 9.08
N TRP A 160 30.36 1.86 8.61
CA TRP A 160 31.62 1.61 9.30
C TRP A 160 31.65 2.23 10.70
N ALA A 161 31.13 3.45 10.84
CA ALA A 161 30.99 4.10 12.14
C ALA A 161 30.05 3.37 13.13
N LYS A 162 29.24 2.38 12.70
CA LYS A 162 28.51 1.46 13.60
C LYS A 162 29.43 0.46 14.29
N SER A 163 30.48 0.05 13.60
CA SER A 163 31.45 -0.91 14.11
C SER A 163 32.63 -0.24 14.82
N ASN A 164 33.08 0.92 14.33
CA ASN A 164 34.22 1.64 14.88
C ASN A 164 34.15 3.14 14.56
N LEU A 165 33.50 3.90 15.45
CA LEU A 165 33.33 5.34 15.34
C LEU A 165 34.67 6.11 15.34
N ALA A 166 35.64 5.67 16.14
CA ALA A 166 36.92 6.38 16.29
C ALA A 166 37.77 6.31 15.01
N ASP A 167 37.93 5.12 14.44
CA ASP A 167 38.71 4.95 13.21
C ASP A 167 37.99 5.54 11.99
N ALA A 168 36.65 5.50 11.97
CA ALA A 168 35.86 6.20 10.95
C ALA A 168 36.08 7.72 10.97
N ILE A 169 36.15 8.35 12.15
CA ILE A 169 36.46 9.78 12.29
C ILE A 169 37.87 10.10 11.78
N GLU A 170 38.90 9.35 12.21
CA GLU A 170 40.28 9.61 11.78
C GLU A 170 40.47 9.38 10.28
N ARG A 171 39.87 8.32 9.71
CA ARG A 171 39.97 8.06 8.27
C ARG A 171 39.20 9.09 7.45
N ALA A 172 38.03 9.56 7.90
CA ALA A 172 37.27 10.60 7.20
C ALA A 172 38.08 11.89 7.03
N LYS A 173 38.88 12.29 8.04
CA LYS A 173 39.80 13.44 7.95
C LYS A 173 40.88 13.30 6.87
N SER A 174 41.24 12.07 6.52
CA SER A 174 42.28 11.76 5.53
C SER A 174 41.80 11.66 4.07
N LEU A 175 40.49 11.82 3.83
CA LEU A 175 39.88 11.88 2.50
C LEU A 175 40.00 13.28 1.87
N GLY A 176 39.77 13.36 0.56
CA GLY A 176 39.75 14.60 -0.23
C GLY A 176 38.34 15.11 -0.55
N GLY A 177 38.20 16.44 -0.63
CA GLY A 177 37.04 17.13 -1.23
C GLY A 177 35.67 16.59 -0.80
N ALA A 178 34.84 16.25 -1.80
CA ALA A 178 33.46 15.79 -1.59
C ALA A 178 33.35 14.43 -0.86
N ALA A 179 34.36 13.56 -0.97
CA ALA A 179 34.38 12.30 -0.23
C ALA A 179 34.57 12.53 1.27
N ARG A 180 35.47 13.46 1.64
CA ARG A 180 35.63 13.91 3.03
C ARG A 180 34.36 14.53 3.60
N GLU A 181 33.70 15.42 2.85
CA GLU A 181 32.44 16.04 3.27
C GLU A 181 31.33 14.99 3.47
N GLY A 182 31.17 14.07 2.51
CA GLY A 182 30.21 12.96 2.61
C GLY A 182 30.48 12.06 3.83
N ALA A 183 31.73 11.68 4.06
CA ALA A 183 32.12 10.85 5.20
C ALA A 183 31.83 11.53 6.55
N LEU A 184 32.26 12.78 6.74
CA LEU A 184 32.04 13.53 7.99
C LEU A 184 30.54 13.79 8.24
N THR A 185 29.77 14.11 7.19
CA THR A 185 28.31 14.26 7.28
C THR A 185 27.62 12.96 7.72
N ALA A 186 28.03 11.82 7.16
CA ALA A 186 27.48 10.51 7.52
C ALA A 186 27.81 10.07 8.96
N ILE A 187 28.94 10.54 9.50
CA ILE A 187 29.30 10.35 10.91
C ILE A 187 28.47 11.25 11.83
N LEU A 188 28.29 12.54 11.50
CA LEU A 188 27.47 13.47 12.30
C LEU A 188 26.01 13.01 12.44
N ALA A 189 25.46 12.37 11.40
CA ALA A 189 24.11 11.81 11.40
C ALA A 189 23.88 10.72 12.48
N ARG A 190 24.91 10.28 13.20
CA ARG A 190 24.82 9.33 14.33
C ARG A 190 24.42 9.95 15.67
N GLY A 191 24.27 11.27 15.75
CA GLY A 191 23.61 11.97 16.87
C GLY A 191 24.08 11.56 18.28
N PRO A 192 23.32 10.70 19.00
CA PRO A 192 23.59 10.32 20.40
C PRO A 192 24.88 9.53 20.68
N GLU A 193 25.57 9.01 19.68
CA GLU A 193 26.82 8.24 19.89
C GLU A 193 28.11 9.09 19.95
N LEU A 194 28.03 10.35 19.51
CA LEU A 194 29.15 11.28 19.51
C LEU A 194 29.18 12.05 20.83
N SER A 195 30.36 12.24 21.43
CA SER A 195 30.51 13.26 22.48
C SER A 195 30.45 14.67 21.89
N ASP A 196 30.06 15.66 22.70
CA ASP A 196 30.01 17.07 22.30
C ASP A 196 31.36 17.55 21.73
N GLU A 197 32.47 17.11 22.33
CA GLU A 197 33.84 17.42 21.87
C GLU A 197 34.11 16.83 20.48
N GLN A 198 33.69 15.58 20.22
CA GLN A 198 33.86 14.95 18.90
C GLN A 198 32.98 15.61 17.84
N ARG A 199 31.74 15.99 18.20
CA ARG A 199 30.82 16.69 17.30
C ARG A 199 31.40 18.04 16.85
N VAL A 200 31.80 18.87 17.82
CA VAL A 200 32.42 20.19 17.57
C VAL A 200 33.74 20.08 16.79
N GLU A 201 34.49 18.98 16.93
CA GLU A 201 35.68 18.71 16.11
C GLU A 201 35.31 18.44 14.64
N ILE A 202 34.34 17.55 14.40
CA ILE A 202 33.91 17.16 13.06
C ILE A 202 33.23 18.33 12.32
N GLU A 203 32.41 19.12 13.02
CA GLU A 203 31.75 20.32 12.48
C GLU A 203 32.77 21.39 12.07
N ARG A 204 33.80 21.61 12.89
CA ARG A 204 34.89 22.54 12.55
C ARG A 204 35.70 22.09 11.34
N GLU A 205 35.97 20.79 11.23
CA GLU A 205 36.67 20.20 10.09
C GLU A 205 35.85 20.30 8.79
N LEU A 206 34.52 20.22 8.86
CA LEU A 206 33.61 20.54 7.75
C LEU A 206 33.62 22.03 7.42
N ALA A 207 33.63 22.92 8.43
CA ALA A 207 33.60 24.37 8.23
C ALA A 207 34.86 24.95 7.54
N HIS A 208 35.94 24.17 7.44
CA HIS A 208 37.20 24.50 6.77
C HIS A 208 37.39 23.88 5.37
N ALA A 209 36.49 23.00 4.91
CA ALA A 209 36.52 22.49 3.54
C ALA A 209 36.19 23.61 2.53
N GLU A 210 36.78 23.57 1.33
CA GLU A 210 36.49 24.57 0.29
C GLU A 210 35.02 24.51 -0.18
N PRO A 211 34.37 25.65 -0.44
CA PRO A 211 32.93 25.68 -0.71
C PRO A 211 32.60 25.22 -2.13
N LEU A 212 32.20 23.95 -2.27
CA LEU A 212 31.60 23.42 -3.50
C LEU A 212 30.14 23.01 -3.27
N THR A 213 29.24 23.97 -3.50
CA THR A 213 27.79 23.81 -3.76
C THR A 213 26.93 23.04 -2.74
N GLY A 214 25.97 23.75 -2.15
CA GLY A 214 24.71 23.18 -1.65
C GLY A 214 24.73 22.66 -0.21
N VAL A 215 25.71 21.86 0.19
CA VAL A 215 25.69 21.15 1.49
C VAL A 215 26.29 21.99 2.63
N ALA A 216 27.32 22.80 2.36
CA ALA A 216 27.98 23.66 3.34
C ALA A 216 27.08 24.74 3.99
N SER A 217 25.86 24.98 3.48
CA SER A 217 24.86 25.79 4.18
C SER A 217 24.27 25.07 5.39
N GLY A 218 24.03 23.76 5.31
CA GLY A 218 23.41 22.97 6.37
C GLY A 218 24.26 22.88 7.64
N VAL A 219 25.57 22.62 7.50
CA VAL A 219 26.48 22.41 8.65
C VAL A 219 26.76 23.73 9.41
N ARG A 220 26.92 24.85 8.69
CA ARG A 220 27.02 26.18 9.34
C ARG A 220 25.69 26.69 9.89
N TYR A 221 24.56 26.12 9.47
CA TYR A 221 23.26 26.38 10.10
C TYR A 221 23.14 25.64 11.46
N THR A 222 23.59 24.38 11.55
CA THR A 222 23.38 23.54 12.75
C THR A 222 24.06 24.05 14.02
N GLU A 223 25.30 24.55 13.97
CA GLU A 223 25.98 25.15 15.15
C GLU A 223 25.27 26.39 15.73
N ILE A 224 24.46 27.08 14.93
CA ILE A 224 23.64 28.22 15.38
C ILE A 224 22.24 27.76 15.81
N GLN A 225 21.72 26.65 15.25
CA GLN A 225 20.36 26.16 15.45
C GLN A 225 20.10 25.45 16.78
N GLU A 226 21.08 24.83 17.43
CA GLU A 226 20.87 24.19 18.76
C GLU A 226 20.75 25.19 19.92
N ARG A 227 20.96 26.51 19.71
CA ARG A 227 20.84 27.54 20.77
C ARG A 227 19.44 28.11 20.98
N ASP A 228 18.75 28.44 19.88
CA ASP A 228 17.41 29.07 19.87
C ASP A 228 16.47 28.30 18.90
N PRO A 229 16.05 27.05 19.22
CA PRO A 229 15.29 26.22 18.29
C PRO A 229 13.84 26.67 18.11
N ASP A 230 13.24 27.32 19.12
CA ASP A 230 11.94 28.02 19.07
C ASP A 230 11.92 29.08 17.96
N LYS A 231 13.02 29.83 17.85
CA LYS A 231 13.20 30.86 16.83
C LYS A 231 13.35 30.24 15.45
N ARG A 232 14.08 29.11 15.32
CA ARG A 232 14.21 28.41 14.03
C ARG A 232 12.90 27.79 13.58
N TRP A 233 12.09 27.25 14.49
CA TRP A 233 10.72 26.83 14.22
C TRP A 233 9.88 27.98 13.65
N ASN A 234 9.89 29.14 14.34
CA ASN A 234 9.20 30.36 13.91
C ASN A 234 9.68 30.92 12.56
N GLU A 235 10.96 30.77 12.22
CA GLU A 235 11.52 31.13 10.91
C GLU A 235 11.04 30.15 9.84
N ALA A 236 11.18 28.83 10.08
CA ALA A 236 10.74 27.80 9.14
C ALA A 236 9.22 27.91 8.84
N LEU A 237 8.38 28.17 9.84
CA LEU A 237 6.93 28.37 9.67
C LEU A 237 6.57 29.50 8.70
N ARG A 238 7.43 30.52 8.55
CA ARG A 238 7.22 31.68 7.66
C ARG A 238 7.77 31.48 6.24
N GLU A 239 8.61 30.48 6.02
CA GLU A 239 9.52 30.43 4.86
C GLU A 239 8.98 29.74 3.61
N GLY A 240 7.83 29.06 3.62
CA GLY A 240 7.48 28.17 2.50
C GLY A 240 6.01 27.87 2.21
N THR A 241 5.81 27.37 1.00
CA THR A 241 4.68 26.53 0.60
C THR A 241 4.93 25.13 1.17
N PHE A 242 3.95 24.54 1.86
CA PHE A 242 4.07 23.26 2.57
C PHE A 242 4.34 22.03 1.67
N ASP A 243 5.53 21.96 1.09
CA ASP A 243 6.06 20.84 0.31
C ASP A 243 6.89 19.87 1.17
N SER A 244 7.42 18.80 0.56
CA SER A 244 8.14 17.75 1.28
C SER A 244 9.43 18.22 1.96
N ASP A 245 10.14 19.20 1.40
CA ASP A 245 11.41 19.69 1.95
C ASP A 245 11.19 20.77 3.01
N HIS A 246 10.11 21.56 2.86
CA HIS A 246 9.64 22.45 3.90
C HIS A 246 9.13 21.68 5.14
N ILE A 247 8.35 20.61 4.93
CA ILE A 247 7.88 19.73 6.02
C ILE A 247 9.07 19.06 6.75
N ARG A 248 10.08 18.57 6.02
CA ARG A 248 11.32 18.05 6.63
C ARG A 248 12.02 19.11 7.48
N THR A 249 12.07 20.35 7.00
CA THR A 249 12.70 21.47 7.72
C THR A 249 11.96 21.78 9.03
N LEU A 250 10.62 21.76 9.01
CA LEU A 250 9.79 21.91 10.22
C LEU A 250 10.02 20.76 11.21
N VAL A 251 9.98 19.51 10.76
CA VAL A 251 10.19 18.33 11.64
C VAL A 251 11.59 18.35 12.29
N ILE A 252 12.62 18.81 11.57
CA ILE A 252 13.99 18.92 12.12
C ILE A 252 14.08 20.04 13.18
N SER A 253 13.49 21.22 12.94
CA SER A 253 13.53 22.31 13.92
C SER A 253 12.66 22.01 15.15
N GLY A 254 11.47 21.46 14.95
CA GLY A 254 10.59 20.97 16.01
C GLY A 254 11.28 19.90 16.86
N LEU A 255 11.93 18.89 16.26
CA LEU A 255 12.66 17.88 17.03
C LEU A 255 13.83 18.44 17.85
N SER A 256 14.54 19.46 17.34
CA SER A 256 15.57 20.16 18.11
C SER A 256 14.96 20.85 19.34
N TRP A 257 13.80 21.48 19.17
CA TRP A 257 13.09 22.16 20.25
C TRP A 257 12.53 21.18 21.29
N ILE A 258 11.90 20.09 20.85
CA ILE A 258 11.36 19.03 21.73
C ILE A 258 12.48 18.35 22.51
N ARG A 259 13.69 18.20 21.95
CA ARG A 259 14.86 17.71 22.69
C ARG A 259 15.27 18.64 23.83
N GLN A 260 15.14 19.95 23.67
CA GLN A 260 15.54 20.95 24.67
C GLN A 260 14.46 21.21 25.72
N SER A 261 13.19 21.30 25.31
CA SER A 261 12.05 21.76 26.13
C SER A 261 10.98 20.69 26.36
N GLY A 262 11.15 19.48 25.84
CA GLY A 262 10.21 18.36 26.05
C GLY A 262 8.80 18.66 25.53
N PHE A 263 7.79 18.34 26.35
CA PHE A 263 6.38 18.49 25.98
C PHE A 263 5.89 19.94 25.85
N GLU A 264 6.59 20.93 26.42
CA GLU A 264 6.25 22.35 26.26
C GLU A 264 6.38 22.79 24.79
N ALA A 265 7.43 22.36 24.10
CA ALA A 265 7.60 22.59 22.67
C ALA A 265 6.48 21.93 21.84
N ILE A 266 6.03 20.73 22.22
CA ILE A 266 4.96 20.01 21.52
C ILE A 266 3.64 20.79 21.58
N ASP A 267 3.33 21.46 22.69
CA ASP A 267 2.13 22.30 22.81
C ASP A 267 2.19 23.54 21.91
N GLU A 268 3.34 24.23 21.86
CA GLU A 268 3.51 25.43 21.00
C GLU A 268 3.51 25.07 19.51
N ILE A 269 4.28 24.06 19.10
CA ILE A 269 4.29 23.48 17.74
C ILE A 269 2.86 23.11 17.29
N SER A 270 2.10 22.45 18.17
CA SER A 270 0.73 22.03 17.88
C SER A 270 -0.23 23.23 17.77
N GLY A 271 0.04 24.33 18.48
CA GLY A 271 -0.70 25.59 18.35
C GLY A 271 -0.44 26.33 17.04
N ASP A 272 0.81 26.34 16.57
CA ASP A 272 1.27 27.12 15.41
C ASP A 272 0.79 26.58 14.05
N LEU A 273 0.48 25.28 13.95
CA LEU A 273 0.12 24.64 12.69
C LEU A 273 -1.39 24.74 12.40
N GLU A 274 -1.82 25.83 11.76
CA GLU A 274 -3.23 26.04 11.37
C GLU A 274 -3.75 25.00 10.34
N ASN A 275 -2.90 24.53 9.43
CA ASN A 275 -3.30 23.54 8.41
C ASN A 275 -3.36 22.13 9.03
N VAL A 276 -4.57 21.58 9.14
CA VAL A 276 -4.85 20.28 9.77
C VAL A 276 -4.02 19.13 9.18
N GLN A 277 -3.84 19.07 7.86
CA GLN A 277 -3.12 17.96 7.22
C GLN A 277 -1.60 18.05 7.47
N VAL A 278 -1.04 19.25 7.38
CA VAL A 278 0.38 19.50 7.70
C VAL A 278 0.64 19.25 9.18
N ARG A 279 -0.24 19.75 10.06
CA ARG A 279 -0.19 19.52 11.51
C ARG A 279 -0.13 18.04 11.86
N GLU A 280 -0.99 17.23 11.25
CA GLU A 280 -1.02 15.79 11.48
C GLU A 280 0.28 15.10 11.03
N GLN A 281 0.82 15.46 9.86
CA GLN A 281 2.07 14.89 9.34
C GLN A 281 3.30 15.27 10.17
N VAL A 282 3.42 16.55 10.55
CA VAL A 282 4.54 17.07 11.35
C VAL A 282 4.49 16.47 12.76
N LEU A 283 3.37 16.61 13.48
CA LEU A 283 3.24 16.08 14.84
C LEU A 283 3.43 14.55 14.89
N THR A 284 2.95 13.80 13.90
CA THR A 284 3.19 12.34 13.84
C THR A 284 4.68 12.03 13.74
N SER A 285 5.40 12.74 12.86
CA SER A 285 6.83 12.53 12.62
C SER A 285 7.67 12.92 13.85
N GLU A 286 7.30 14.02 14.51
CA GLU A 286 7.98 14.52 15.70
C GLU A 286 7.74 13.67 16.94
N LEU A 287 6.48 13.35 17.26
CA LEU A 287 6.15 12.49 18.43
C LEU A 287 6.77 11.10 18.31
N ILE A 288 6.78 10.52 17.10
CA ILE A 288 7.48 9.25 16.85
C ILE A 288 8.99 9.40 17.03
N SER A 289 9.59 10.49 16.54
CA SER A 289 11.04 10.69 16.63
C SER A 289 11.51 11.10 18.03
N ALA A 290 10.64 11.73 18.83
CA ALA A 290 10.89 12.08 20.23
C ALA A 290 11.04 10.84 21.13
N SER A 291 10.54 9.67 20.73
CA SER A 291 10.75 8.38 21.41
C SER A 291 12.23 7.95 21.55
N GLN A 292 13.15 8.64 20.88
CA GLN A 292 14.59 8.48 21.07
C GLN A 292 15.08 9.02 22.42
N PHE A 293 14.30 9.91 23.08
CA PHE A 293 14.70 10.60 24.30
C PHE A 293 13.55 10.92 25.29
N LEU A 294 12.29 10.62 24.95
CA LEU A 294 11.13 10.68 25.85
C LEU A 294 10.45 9.31 25.96
N ASP A 295 9.78 9.04 27.09
CA ASP A 295 9.07 7.79 27.33
C ASP A 295 7.79 7.64 26.49
N MET A 296 7.54 6.44 25.98
CA MET A 296 6.40 6.16 25.09
C MET A 296 5.04 6.29 25.77
N GLU A 297 4.95 6.09 27.09
CA GLU A 297 3.71 6.33 27.86
C GLU A 297 3.33 7.82 27.84
N ASP A 298 4.30 8.71 28.01
CA ASP A 298 4.08 10.17 27.99
C ASP A 298 3.83 10.68 26.56
N ILE A 299 4.55 10.16 25.56
CA ILE A 299 4.28 10.46 24.12
C ILE A 299 2.86 10.02 23.76
N PHE A 300 2.43 8.83 24.21
CA PHE A 300 1.07 8.35 23.98
C PHE A 300 0.04 9.24 24.68
N ALA A 301 0.23 9.58 25.96
CA ALA A 301 -0.64 10.49 26.69
C ALA A 301 -0.74 11.86 25.98
N LYS A 302 0.38 12.42 25.51
CA LYS A 302 0.39 13.68 24.77
C LYS A 302 -0.34 13.57 23.43
N SER A 303 -0.13 12.49 22.68
CA SER A 303 -0.89 12.28 21.43
C SER A 303 -2.41 12.15 21.66
N LEU A 304 -2.83 11.66 22.83
CA LEU A 304 -4.23 11.58 23.23
C LEU A 304 -4.83 12.95 23.61
N GLU A 305 -4.04 13.84 24.21
CA GLU A 305 -4.43 15.24 24.46
C GLU A 305 -4.58 16.04 23.15
N LEU A 306 -3.70 15.80 22.17
CA LEU A 306 -3.67 16.55 20.91
C LEU A 306 -4.71 16.08 19.88
N GLU A 307 -5.16 14.82 19.95
CA GLU A 307 -6.13 14.26 18.99
C GLU A 307 -7.56 14.74 19.27
N ASN A 308 -7.84 15.96 18.80
CA ASN A 308 -9.15 16.61 18.82
C ASN A 308 -10.25 15.86 18.03
N ASP A 309 -9.87 14.87 17.21
CA ASP A 309 -10.76 14.09 16.35
C ASP A 309 -10.30 12.62 16.34
N PRO A 310 -11.05 11.71 17.00
CA PRO A 310 -10.64 10.32 17.20
C PRO A 310 -10.74 9.45 15.94
N ASP A 311 -11.07 10.02 14.77
CA ASP A 311 -10.99 9.34 13.47
C ASP A 311 -9.66 9.63 12.73
N LYS A 312 -8.78 10.49 13.26
CA LYS A 312 -7.46 10.84 12.67
C LYS A 312 -6.38 9.78 12.87
N GLN A 313 -5.29 9.89 12.13
CA GLN A 313 -4.22 8.88 12.03
C GLN A 313 -3.11 9.06 13.06
N LEU A 314 -3.00 10.21 13.74
CA LEU A 314 -1.92 10.52 14.68
C LEU A 314 -1.78 9.45 15.80
N LEU A 315 -2.83 9.23 16.61
CA LEU A 315 -2.83 8.20 17.66
C LEU A 315 -2.57 6.81 17.09
N SER A 316 -3.16 6.49 15.94
CA SER A 316 -2.99 5.18 15.29
C SER A 316 -1.53 4.96 14.86
N SER A 317 -0.85 6.01 14.39
CA SER A 317 0.54 5.97 13.96
C SER A 317 1.51 5.85 15.15
N VAL A 318 1.28 6.63 16.22
CA VAL A 318 2.05 6.56 17.47
C VAL A 318 1.90 5.18 18.13
N VAL A 319 0.67 4.67 18.24
CA VAL A 319 0.39 3.34 18.83
C VAL A 319 0.95 2.21 17.95
N GLY A 320 0.85 2.31 16.63
CA GLY A 320 1.49 1.36 15.71
C GLY A 320 3.02 1.37 15.83
N TYR A 321 3.63 2.55 15.91
CA TYR A 321 5.07 2.67 16.15
C TYR A 321 5.48 2.05 17.50
N TRP A 322 4.74 2.33 18.58
CA TRP A 322 4.99 1.72 19.89
C TRP A 322 4.89 0.20 19.82
N SER A 323 3.79 -0.30 19.24
CA SER A 323 3.54 -1.73 19.10
C SER A 323 4.58 -2.46 18.24
N SER A 324 5.30 -1.76 17.37
CA SER A 324 6.40 -2.36 16.59
C SER A 324 7.64 -2.72 17.44
N ARG A 325 7.74 -2.14 18.64
CA ARG A 325 8.86 -2.27 19.59
C ARG A 325 8.45 -2.99 20.87
N ASP A 326 7.33 -2.59 21.46
CA ASP A 326 6.74 -3.22 22.64
C ASP A 326 5.21 -3.30 22.51
N PRO A 327 4.69 -4.37 21.91
CA PRO A 327 3.25 -4.54 21.74
C PRO A 327 2.52 -4.84 23.06
N LYS A 328 3.22 -5.30 24.11
CA LYS A 328 2.59 -5.62 25.40
C LYS A 328 2.31 -4.35 26.19
N SER A 329 3.27 -3.44 26.26
CA SER A 329 3.08 -2.13 26.91
C SER A 329 2.12 -1.25 26.10
N ALA A 330 2.23 -1.24 24.77
CA ALA A 330 1.27 -0.55 23.91
C ALA A 330 -0.18 -1.06 24.11
N LEU A 331 -0.39 -2.38 24.17
CA LEU A 331 -1.71 -2.95 24.49
C LEU A 331 -2.17 -2.55 25.90
N GLY A 332 -1.24 -2.57 26.87
CA GLY A 332 -1.44 -2.11 28.24
C GLY A 332 -2.04 -0.71 28.32
N ALA A 333 -1.38 0.27 27.68
CA ALA A 333 -1.78 1.67 27.68
C ALA A 333 -3.18 1.91 27.10
N THR A 334 -3.54 1.20 26.02
CA THR A 334 -4.87 1.36 25.40
C THR A 334 -6.03 0.98 26.34
N ASN A 335 -5.81 0.12 27.34
CA ASN A 335 -6.90 -0.36 28.21
C ASN A 335 -7.58 0.75 29.03
N ASN A 336 -6.86 1.84 29.31
CA ASN A 336 -7.33 2.94 30.15
C ASN A 336 -8.11 4.02 29.37
N ILE A 337 -8.18 3.94 28.03
CA ILE A 337 -8.89 4.91 27.19
C ILE A 337 -10.41 4.83 27.45
N GLU A 338 -11.03 5.90 27.96
CA GLU A 338 -12.46 5.91 28.30
C GLU A 338 -13.37 5.62 27.09
N SER A 339 -13.05 6.20 25.93
CA SER A 339 -13.82 6.00 24.69
C SER A 339 -13.70 4.58 24.16
N TYR A 340 -14.79 3.81 24.19
CA TYR A 340 -14.85 2.43 23.73
C TYR A 340 -14.53 2.28 22.23
N THR A 341 -14.93 3.23 21.38
CA THR A 341 -14.64 3.19 19.94
C THR A 341 -13.16 3.38 19.67
N LEU A 342 -12.57 4.44 20.26
CA LEU A 342 -11.14 4.73 20.14
C LEU A 342 -10.27 3.62 20.73
N ARG A 343 -10.65 3.10 21.92
CA ARG A 343 -10.00 1.95 22.56
C ARG A 343 -9.92 0.75 21.61
N ASN A 344 -11.05 0.32 21.06
CA ASN A 344 -11.08 -0.82 20.15
C ASN A 344 -10.29 -0.59 18.86
N ARG A 345 -10.33 0.63 18.31
CA ARG A 345 -9.53 1.02 17.13
C ARG A 345 -8.04 0.82 17.40
N LEU A 346 -7.54 1.40 18.48
CA LEU A 346 -6.11 1.35 18.82
C LEU A 346 -5.68 -0.06 19.27
N GLN A 347 -6.53 -0.81 19.97
CA GLN A 347 -6.29 -2.22 20.27
C GLN A 347 -6.17 -3.09 19.00
N GLN A 348 -6.97 -2.82 17.96
CA GLN A 348 -6.81 -3.50 16.68
C GLN A 348 -5.49 -3.13 15.99
N VAL A 349 -5.06 -1.86 16.04
CA VAL A 349 -3.75 -1.43 15.53
C VAL A 349 -2.62 -2.19 16.22
N VAL A 350 -2.60 -2.25 17.56
CA VAL A 350 -1.59 -3.00 18.32
C VAL A 350 -1.55 -4.47 17.92
N LEU A 351 -2.70 -5.15 17.92
CA LEU A 351 -2.78 -6.58 17.61
C LEU A 351 -2.37 -6.88 16.16
N HIS A 352 -2.74 -6.02 15.21
CA HIS A 352 -2.34 -6.17 13.81
C HIS A 352 -0.84 -5.94 13.62
N THR A 353 -0.27 -4.89 14.25
CA THR A 353 1.17 -4.62 14.20
C THR A 353 2.00 -5.72 14.86
N TRP A 354 1.54 -6.25 16.00
CA TRP A 354 2.18 -7.38 16.67
C TRP A 354 2.10 -8.64 15.79
N ALA A 355 0.93 -8.96 15.25
CA ALA A 355 0.74 -10.09 14.34
C ALA A 355 1.67 -10.05 13.13
N ASN A 356 1.82 -8.89 12.48
CA ASN A 356 2.65 -8.77 11.28
C ASN A 356 4.16 -8.91 11.56
N ARG A 357 4.61 -8.73 12.81
CA ARG A 357 6.04 -8.82 13.20
C ARG A 357 6.39 -10.13 13.90
N GLU A 358 5.56 -10.57 14.84
CA GLU A 358 5.82 -11.72 15.71
C GLU A 358 4.55 -12.59 15.91
N PRO A 359 3.96 -13.13 14.83
CA PRO A 359 2.66 -13.79 14.94
C PRO A 359 2.68 -15.04 15.82
N ARG A 360 3.81 -15.77 15.83
CA ARG A 360 4.00 -16.93 16.70
C ARG A 360 4.02 -16.52 18.17
N THR A 361 4.77 -15.48 18.52
CA THR A 361 4.78 -14.89 19.88
C THR A 361 3.38 -14.44 20.31
N LEU A 362 2.59 -13.85 19.41
CA LEU A 362 1.20 -13.45 19.69
C LEU A 362 0.27 -14.66 19.92
N LEU A 363 0.49 -15.79 19.25
CA LEU A 363 -0.24 -17.04 19.50
C LEU A 363 0.17 -17.70 20.82
N ASP A 364 1.45 -17.69 21.16
CA ASP A 364 1.96 -18.23 22.43
C ASP A 364 1.49 -17.41 23.64
N GLU A 365 1.31 -16.10 23.45
CA GLU A 365 0.81 -15.14 24.46
C GLU A 365 -0.72 -15.03 24.50
N ILE A 366 -1.46 -15.80 23.69
CA ILE A 366 -2.90 -15.57 23.45
C ILE A 366 -3.76 -15.63 24.71
N ASP A 367 -3.39 -16.47 25.69
CA ASP A 367 -4.10 -16.58 26.97
C ASP A 367 -3.87 -15.38 27.90
N ARG A 368 -2.83 -14.56 27.64
CA ARG A 368 -2.57 -13.29 28.33
C ARG A 368 -3.26 -12.10 27.67
N ILE A 369 -3.74 -12.24 26.43
CA ILE A 369 -4.55 -11.23 25.74
C ILE A 369 -5.95 -11.19 26.36
N PRO A 370 -6.56 -10.00 26.59
CA PRO A 370 -7.93 -9.87 27.08
C PRO A 370 -8.93 -10.70 26.28
N GLN A 371 -9.84 -11.40 26.96
CA GLN A 371 -10.70 -12.42 26.35
C GLN A 371 -11.52 -11.93 25.14
N ASN A 372 -11.96 -10.66 25.16
CA ASN A 372 -12.68 -10.02 24.06
C ASN A 372 -11.82 -9.78 22.80
N LEU A 373 -10.49 -9.77 22.95
CA LEU A 373 -9.51 -9.52 21.90
C LEU A 373 -8.86 -10.80 21.37
N GLN A 374 -8.87 -11.91 22.12
CA GLN A 374 -8.24 -13.18 21.72
C GLN A 374 -8.68 -13.69 20.33
N ALA A 375 -9.95 -13.48 19.96
CA ALA A 375 -10.44 -13.86 18.64
C ALA A 375 -9.80 -13.02 17.50
N VAL A 376 -9.52 -11.74 17.74
CA VAL A 376 -8.86 -10.83 16.80
C VAL A 376 -7.36 -11.12 16.74
N ALA A 377 -6.70 -11.22 17.90
CA ALA A 377 -5.28 -11.56 17.99
C ALA A 377 -4.94 -12.88 17.28
N ARG A 378 -5.72 -13.95 17.54
CA ARG A 378 -5.55 -15.25 16.88
C ARG A 378 -5.81 -15.20 15.38
N ARG A 379 -6.81 -14.41 14.95
CA ARG A 379 -7.13 -14.17 13.54
C ARG A 379 -5.97 -13.51 12.81
N ASP A 380 -5.45 -12.42 13.35
CA ASP A 380 -4.43 -11.60 12.70
C ASP A 380 -3.08 -12.32 12.68
N ALA A 381 -2.72 -13.02 13.75
CA ALA A 381 -1.53 -13.87 13.78
C ALA A 381 -1.58 -15.01 12.74
N LEU A 382 -2.74 -15.70 12.61
CA LEU A 382 -2.91 -16.75 11.61
C LEU A 382 -2.90 -16.20 10.18
N ASP A 383 -3.36 -14.97 9.93
CA ASP A 383 -3.24 -14.32 8.62
C ASP A 383 -1.79 -14.01 8.28
N ALA A 384 -1.04 -13.42 9.22
CA ALA A 384 0.37 -13.08 9.02
C ALA A 384 1.25 -14.32 8.82
N ILE A 385 0.96 -15.43 9.51
CA ILE A 385 1.60 -16.73 9.22
C ILE A 385 1.15 -17.23 7.85
N ALA A 386 -0.14 -17.20 7.53
CA ALA A 386 -0.64 -17.72 6.24
C ALA A 386 -0.12 -16.96 5.01
N GLN A 387 0.28 -15.69 5.17
CA GLN A 387 0.95 -14.91 4.13
C GLN A 387 2.36 -15.45 3.81
N ASN A 388 3.05 -16.08 4.77
CA ASN A 388 4.41 -16.60 4.60
C ASN A 388 4.44 -18.13 4.43
N ASP A 389 3.74 -18.87 5.29
CA ASP A 389 3.52 -20.31 5.21
C ASP A 389 2.05 -20.66 5.55
N PRO A 390 1.18 -20.84 4.54
CA PRO A 390 -0.20 -21.26 4.74
C PRO A 390 -0.34 -22.71 5.27
N ARG A 391 0.69 -23.55 5.11
CA ARG A 391 0.70 -24.93 5.65
C ARG A 391 0.99 -24.93 7.14
N GLU A 392 1.86 -24.05 7.61
CA GLU A 392 2.06 -23.78 9.02
C GLU A 392 0.78 -23.22 9.65
N ALA A 393 0.20 -22.18 9.06
CA ALA A 393 -1.04 -21.57 9.57
C ALA A 393 -2.19 -22.59 9.68
N ILE A 394 -2.35 -23.50 8.71
CA ILE A 394 -3.43 -24.49 8.77
C ILE A 394 -3.17 -25.58 9.83
N LEU A 395 -1.92 -25.92 10.13
CA LEU A 395 -1.57 -26.81 11.23
C LEU A 395 -1.93 -26.17 12.58
N LEU A 396 -1.61 -24.89 12.78
CA LEU A 396 -1.94 -24.13 14.00
C LEU A 396 -3.45 -23.97 14.24
N THR A 397 -4.31 -24.22 13.24
CA THR A 397 -5.77 -24.30 13.44
C THR A 397 -6.26 -25.64 14.01
N GLN A 398 -5.45 -26.69 13.99
CA GLN A 398 -5.87 -28.04 14.43
C GLN A 398 -5.90 -28.17 15.95
N ASP A 399 -5.07 -27.41 16.66
CA ASP A 399 -5.03 -27.36 18.13
C ASP A 399 -6.20 -26.55 18.72
N LEU A 400 -7.04 -25.95 17.88
CA LEU A 400 -8.20 -25.16 18.30
C LEU A 400 -9.42 -26.06 18.54
N SER A 401 -10.15 -25.78 19.63
CA SER A 401 -11.43 -26.43 19.92
C SER A 401 -12.37 -26.40 18.69
N PRO A 402 -12.94 -27.54 18.25
CA PRO A 402 -13.83 -27.58 17.10
C PRO A 402 -15.06 -26.68 17.27
N GLY A 403 -15.36 -25.85 16.27
CA GLY A 403 -16.48 -24.92 16.32
C GLY A 403 -16.51 -23.92 15.16
N ALA A 404 -17.53 -23.06 15.14
CA ALA A 404 -17.75 -22.09 14.07
C ALA A 404 -16.57 -21.12 13.88
N ASN A 405 -15.95 -20.66 14.98
CA ASN A 405 -14.79 -19.78 14.95
C ASN A 405 -13.55 -20.47 14.34
N THR A 406 -13.32 -21.74 14.66
CA THR A 406 -12.23 -22.54 14.07
C THR A 406 -12.48 -22.73 12.57
N THR A 407 -13.73 -23.01 12.17
CA THR A 407 -14.07 -23.11 10.73
C THR A 407 -13.86 -21.78 9.98
N SER A 408 -14.14 -20.62 10.59
CA SER A 408 -13.89 -19.33 9.91
C SER A 408 -12.40 -19.00 9.80
N LEU A 409 -11.58 -19.34 10.80
CA LEU A 409 -10.12 -19.24 10.73
C LEU A 409 -9.54 -20.14 9.63
N VAL A 410 -9.90 -21.43 9.62
CA VAL A 410 -9.55 -22.39 8.54
C VAL A 410 -9.96 -21.83 7.18
N SER A 411 -11.17 -21.29 7.05
CA SER A 411 -11.67 -20.71 5.80
C SER A 411 -10.85 -19.49 5.33
N ARG A 412 -10.24 -18.71 6.24
CA ARG A 412 -9.40 -17.56 5.88
C ARG A 412 -8.00 -18.00 5.48
N VAL A 413 -7.37 -18.89 6.24
CA VAL A 413 -6.07 -19.50 5.88
C VAL A 413 -6.14 -20.20 4.52
N ILE A 414 -7.21 -20.94 4.22
CA ILE A 414 -7.42 -21.59 2.91
C ILE A 414 -7.59 -20.57 1.77
N ALA A 415 -8.18 -19.40 2.03
CA ALA A 415 -8.27 -18.35 1.02
C ALA A 415 -6.89 -17.73 0.72
N THR A 416 -6.09 -17.43 1.75
CA THR A 416 -4.70 -16.96 1.58
C THR A 416 -3.83 -18.02 0.89
N TRP A 417 -3.98 -19.29 1.27
CA TRP A 417 -3.28 -20.39 0.60
C TRP A 417 -3.65 -20.45 -0.89
N ALA A 418 -4.94 -20.39 -1.24
CA ALA A 418 -5.35 -20.48 -2.64
C ALA A 418 -4.97 -19.26 -3.50
N GLU A 419 -4.65 -18.12 -2.88
CA GLU A 419 -4.07 -16.95 -3.54
C GLU A 419 -2.59 -17.19 -3.93
N GLN A 420 -1.89 -18.08 -3.20
CA GLN A 420 -0.50 -18.46 -3.45
C GLN A 420 -0.35 -19.75 -4.28
N ASP A 421 -1.07 -20.81 -3.90
CA ASP A 421 -1.03 -22.16 -4.46
C ASP A 421 -2.45 -22.79 -4.38
N PRO A 422 -3.32 -22.50 -5.37
CA PRO A 422 -4.69 -22.98 -5.37
C PRO A 422 -4.79 -24.50 -5.51
N GLN A 423 -3.83 -25.14 -6.20
CA GLN A 423 -3.81 -26.59 -6.36
C GLN A 423 -3.55 -27.31 -5.04
N ALA A 424 -2.57 -26.87 -4.24
CA ALA A 424 -2.31 -27.47 -2.93
C ALA A 424 -3.41 -27.14 -1.90
N ALA A 425 -3.94 -25.91 -1.91
CA ALA A 425 -5.09 -25.55 -1.06
C ALA A 425 -6.32 -26.43 -1.37
N LEU A 426 -6.64 -26.63 -2.65
CA LEU A 426 -7.70 -27.54 -3.09
C LEU A 426 -7.43 -28.99 -2.67
N ALA A 427 -6.21 -29.49 -2.92
CA ALA A 427 -5.83 -30.85 -2.57
C ALA A 427 -5.93 -31.09 -1.05
N TRP A 428 -5.61 -30.10 -0.22
CA TRP A 428 -5.81 -30.17 1.21
C TRP A 428 -7.30 -30.29 1.56
N VAL A 429 -8.16 -29.40 1.04
CA VAL A 429 -9.61 -29.41 1.33
C VAL A 429 -10.29 -30.70 0.90
N MET A 430 -9.91 -31.26 -0.26
CA MET A 430 -10.49 -32.50 -0.78
C MET A 430 -10.05 -33.74 0.01
N ASN A 431 -8.86 -33.73 0.62
CA ASN A 431 -8.31 -34.86 1.39
C ASN A 431 -8.67 -34.85 2.88
N ARG A 432 -9.53 -33.92 3.35
CA ARG A 432 -9.98 -33.86 4.75
C ARG A 432 -11.40 -34.38 4.89
N ARG A 433 -11.57 -35.35 5.81
CA ARG A 433 -12.87 -35.98 6.10
C ARG A 433 -13.62 -35.26 7.21
N GLU A 434 -12.93 -34.61 8.15
CA GLU A 434 -13.59 -33.84 9.22
C GLU A 434 -14.44 -32.68 8.70
N PHE A 435 -14.12 -32.15 7.52
CA PHE A 435 -14.86 -31.07 6.87
C PHE A 435 -15.92 -31.54 5.87
N GLU A 436 -16.25 -32.83 5.79
CA GLU A 436 -17.19 -33.35 4.77
C GLU A 436 -18.56 -32.64 4.78
N GLY A 437 -19.16 -32.42 5.95
CA GLY A 437 -20.40 -31.66 6.09
C GLY A 437 -20.29 -30.15 5.84
N GLY A 438 -19.07 -29.60 5.74
CA GLY A 438 -18.78 -28.17 5.52
C GLY A 438 -17.95 -27.89 4.27
N ARG A 439 -17.67 -28.89 3.42
CA ARG A 439 -16.65 -28.82 2.36
C ARG A 439 -16.92 -27.70 1.35
N HIS A 440 -18.19 -27.45 1.01
CA HIS A 440 -18.61 -26.34 0.15
C HIS A 440 -18.10 -24.97 0.65
N ARG A 441 -17.97 -24.75 1.96
CA ARG A 441 -17.46 -23.49 2.53
C ARG A 441 -15.96 -23.34 2.32
N LEU A 442 -15.20 -24.43 2.51
CA LEU A 442 -13.75 -24.40 2.27
C LEU A 442 -13.43 -24.31 0.78
N LEU A 443 -14.18 -25.01 -0.09
CA LEU A 443 -14.08 -24.85 -1.54
C LEU A 443 -14.44 -23.42 -1.97
N SER A 444 -15.41 -22.78 -1.29
CA SER A 444 -15.71 -21.36 -1.50
C SER A 444 -14.54 -20.43 -1.17
N SER A 445 -13.77 -20.75 -0.12
CA SER A 445 -12.52 -20.04 0.19
C SER A 445 -11.43 -20.29 -0.85
N VAL A 446 -11.25 -21.54 -1.31
CA VAL A 446 -10.30 -21.87 -2.38
C VAL A 446 -10.60 -21.03 -3.63
N VAL A 447 -11.86 -21.03 -4.10
CA VAL A 447 -12.26 -20.26 -5.28
C VAL A 447 -12.05 -18.75 -5.09
N ASN A 448 -12.30 -18.23 -3.89
CA ASN A 448 -12.10 -16.81 -3.58
C ASN A 448 -10.61 -16.40 -3.56
N GLY A 449 -9.71 -17.28 -3.08
CA GLY A 449 -8.26 -17.04 -3.15
C GLY A 449 -7.74 -17.19 -4.58
N TRP A 450 -8.09 -18.30 -5.22
CA TRP A 450 -7.71 -18.60 -6.60
C TRP A 450 -8.15 -17.48 -7.55
N SER A 451 -9.37 -16.95 -7.43
CA SER A 451 -9.85 -15.90 -8.33
C SER A 451 -9.03 -14.61 -8.26
N LYS A 452 -8.44 -14.27 -7.11
CA LYS A 452 -7.51 -13.15 -7.00
C LYS A 452 -6.18 -13.42 -7.71
N ARG A 453 -5.70 -14.67 -7.69
CA ARG A 453 -4.47 -15.07 -8.39
C ARG A 453 -4.70 -15.17 -9.90
N ASP A 454 -5.62 -16.05 -10.30
CA ASP A 454 -6.02 -16.31 -11.67
C ASP A 454 -7.55 -16.54 -11.74
N PRO A 455 -8.32 -15.50 -12.12
CA PRO A 455 -9.77 -15.62 -12.23
C PRO A 455 -10.25 -16.46 -13.42
N ASN A 456 -9.44 -16.67 -14.47
CA ASN A 456 -9.86 -17.50 -15.60
C ASN A 456 -9.72 -19.00 -15.27
N GLU A 457 -8.62 -19.41 -14.65
CA GLU A 457 -8.43 -20.79 -14.18
C GLU A 457 -9.36 -21.13 -13.01
N ALA A 458 -9.60 -20.19 -12.08
CA ALA A 458 -10.62 -20.36 -11.06
C ALA A 458 -12.02 -20.57 -11.66
N LEU A 459 -12.35 -19.87 -12.75
CA LEU A 459 -13.63 -20.04 -13.45
C LEU A 459 -13.70 -21.39 -14.16
N ASN A 460 -12.65 -21.80 -14.88
CA ASN A 460 -12.53 -23.12 -15.51
C ASN A 460 -12.83 -24.23 -14.49
N TRP A 461 -12.15 -24.19 -13.34
CA TRP A 461 -12.35 -25.17 -12.28
C TRP A 461 -13.79 -25.18 -11.73
N VAL A 462 -14.39 -24.01 -11.46
CA VAL A 462 -15.78 -23.91 -10.98
C VAL A 462 -16.77 -24.54 -11.96
N LEU A 463 -16.59 -24.33 -13.27
CA LEU A 463 -17.47 -24.88 -14.31
C LEU A 463 -17.44 -26.41 -14.37
N GLU A 464 -16.28 -27.00 -14.10
CA GLU A 464 -16.06 -28.45 -14.06
C GLU A 464 -16.70 -29.13 -12.83
N GLN A 465 -17.06 -28.39 -11.77
CA GLN A 465 -17.61 -28.96 -10.53
C GLN A 465 -19.06 -29.45 -10.67
N ARG A 466 -19.24 -30.59 -11.34
CA ARG A 466 -20.54 -31.25 -11.51
C ARG A 466 -21.12 -31.83 -10.21
N GLY A 467 -20.27 -32.09 -9.20
CA GLY A 467 -20.69 -32.62 -7.90
C GLY A 467 -21.16 -31.57 -6.89
N TYR A 468 -20.98 -30.28 -7.18
CA TYR A 468 -21.27 -29.16 -6.27
C TYR A 468 -21.96 -28.02 -7.04
N PRO A 469 -23.21 -28.20 -7.52
CA PRO A 469 -23.91 -27.20 -8.33
C PRO A 469 -24.01 -25.84 -7.61
N GLU A 470 -24.14 -25.83 -6.28
CA GLU A 470 -24.17 -24.63 -5.44
C GLU A 470 -22.91 -23.75 -5.55
N LEU A 471 -21.74 -24.34 -5.83
CA LEU A 471 -20.51 -23.57 -6.06
C LEU A 471 -20.60 -22.75 -7.36
N ARG A 472 -21.28 -23.26 -8.40
CA ARG A 472 -21.41 -22.55 -9.67
C ARG A 472 -22.28 -21.30 -9.53
N HIS A 473 -23.47 -21.43 -8.93
CA HIS A 473 -24.39 -20.31 -8.73
C HIS A 473 -23.77 -19.19 -7.86
N ILE A 474 -23.02 -19.56 -6.82
CA ILE A 474 -22.40 -18.59 -5.90
C ILE A 474 -21.14 -17.96 -6.48
N HIS A 475 -20.29 -18.73 -7.18
CA HIS A 475 -18.95 -18.27 -7.53
C HIS A 475 -18.79 -17.81 -8.97
N ILE A 476 -19.56 -18.29 -9.95
CA ILE A 476 -19.44 -17.79 -11.34
C ILE A 476 -19.57 -16.25 -11.38
N PRO A 477 -20.58 -15.60 -10.75
CA PRO A 477 -20.65 -14.13 -10.73
C PRO A 477 -19.49 -13.45 -9.98
N ARG A 478 -18.98 -14.07 -8.90
CA ARG A 478 -17.85 -13.52 -8.12
C ARG A 478 -16.53 -13.60 -8.88
N VAL A 479 -16.27 -14.74 -9.53
CA VAL A 479 -15.05 -14.96 -10.30
C VAL A 479 -15.08 -14.12 -11.58
N LEU A 480 -16.22 -14.03 -12.27
CA LEU A 480 -16.40 -13.12 -13.40
C LEU A 480 -16.21 -11.65 -13.02
N LYS A 481 -16.67 -11.22 -11.83
CA LYS A 481 -16.35 -9.88 -11.30
C LYS A 481 -14.83 -9.70 -11.14
N GLN A 482 -14.13 -10.70 -10.60
CA GLN A 482 -12.68 -10.63 -10.39
C GLN A 482 -11.89 -10.66 -11.73
N LEU A 483 -12.40 -11.37 -12.73
CA LEU A 483 -11.90 -11.34 -14.10
C LEU A 483 -12.10 -9.95 -14.73
N ALA A 484 -13.27 -9.34 -14.52
CA ALA A 484 -13.62 -8.05 -15.09
C ALA A 484 -12.71 -6.90 -14.61
N TYR A 485 -12.18 -6.95 -13.38
CA TYR A 485 -11.15 -6.01 -12.91
C TYR A 485 -9.84 -6.04 -13.73
N ARG A 486 -9.55 -7.15 -14.43
CA ARG A 486 -8.28 -7.35 -15.18
C ARG A 486 -8.47 -7.40 -16.69
N ASN A 487 -9.56 -8.00 -17.14
CA ASN A 487 -9.89 -8.20 -18.56
C ASN A 487 -11.43 -8.21 -18.71
N PRO A 488 -12.07 -7.05 -18.85
CA PRO A 488 -13.52 -6.92 -18.97
C PRO A 488 -14.10 -7.62 -20.20
N GLU A 489 -13.39 -7.62 -21.33
CA GLU A 489 -13.82 -8.25 -22.58
C GLU A 489 -13.91 -9.77 -22.42
N LEU A 490 -12.86 -10.40 -21.88
CA LEU A 490 -12.84 -11.82 -21.57
C LEU A 490 -13.87 -12.16 -20.49
N ALA A 491 -14.07 -11.30 -19.47
CA ALA A 491 -15.12 -11.52 -18.49
C ALA A 491 -16.52 -11.56 -19.13
N LEU A 492 -16.80 -10.67 -20.08
CA LEU A 492 -18.08 -10.68 -20.80
C LEU A 492 -18.21 -11.89 -21.74
N GLN A 493 -17.16 -12.24 -22.49
CA GLN A 493 -17.15 -13.44 -23.32
C GLN A 493 -17.46 -14.69 -22.49
N ARG A 494 -16.73 -14.90 -21.39
CA ARG A 494 -16.90 -16.06 -20.50
C ARG A 494 -18.26 -16.04 -19.79
N ALA A 495 -18.88 -14.87 -19.62
CA ALA A 495 -20.24 -14.70 -19.12
C ALA A 495 -21.33 -15.08 -20.16
N LEU A 496 -21.14 -14.71 -21.43
CA LEU A 496 -22.03 -15.05 -22.54
C LEU A 496 -22.11 -16.56 -22.78
N GLU A 497 -21.01 -17.27 -22.54
CA GLU A 497 -20.90 -18.74 -22.63
C GLU A 497 -21.69 -19.48 -21.54
N GLN A 498 -22.13 -18.79 -20.47
CA GLN A 498 -22.86 -19.41 -19.36
C GLN A 498 -24.36 -19.58 -19.64
N PRO A 499 -25.02 -20.61 -19.08
CA PRO A 499 -26.48 -20.71 -19.11
C PRO A 499 -27.13 -19.53 -18.37
N ILE A 500 -28.29 -19.10 -18.86
CA ILE A 500 -29.15 -18.15 -18.14
C ILE A 500 -30.07 -18.97 -17.25
N GLU A 501 -30.05 -18.71 -15.94
CA GLU A 501 -30.99 -19.29 -14.99
C GLU A 501 -32.03 -18.24 -14.61
N GLU A 502 -33.31 -18.57 -14.81
CA GLU A 502 -34.45 -17.63 -14.87
C GLU A 502 -34.70 -16.83 -13.57
N ASN A 503 -34.07 -17.24 -12.46
CA ASN A 503 -34.20 -16.63 -11.13
C ASN A 503 -32.88 -16.10 -10.54
N GLN A 504 -31.82 -15.89 -11.36
CA GLN A 504 -30.50 -15.48 -10.88
C GLN A 504 -30.01 -14.16 -11.51
N ILE A 505 -29.09 -13.49 -10.82
CA ILE A 505 -28.34 -12.37 -11.41
C ILE A 505 -27.55 -12.93 -12.58
N GLY A 506 -27.80 -12.40 -13.79
CA GLY A 506 -27.13 -12.88 -14.99
C GLY A 506 -25.61 -12.70 -14.89
N PRO A 507 -24.80 -13.63 -15.41
CA PRO A 507 -23.34 -13.49 -15.37
C PRO A 507 -22.90 -12.22 -16.14
N GLU A 508 -23.55 -11.90 -17.26
CA GLU A 508 -23.38 -10.63 -17.99
C GLU A 508 -23.73 -9.41 -17.12
N GLN A 509 -24.88 -9.47 -16.43
CA GLN A 509 -25.34 -8.42 -15.54
C GLN A 509 -24.32 -8.15 -14.42
N ALA A 510 -23.70 -9.19 -13.86
CA ALA A 510 -22.69 -9.07 -12.81
C ALA A 510 -21.39 -8.40 -13.30
N VAL A 511 -20.93 -8.75 -14.51
CA VAL A 511 -19.77 -8.12 -15.16
C VAL A 511 -20.05 -6.65 -15.45
N VAL A 512 -21.13 -6.37 -16.17
CA VAL A 512 -21.44 -5.01 -16.65
C VAL A 512 -21.83 -4.07 -15.49
N TYR A 513 -22.54 -4.56 -14.46
CA TYR A 513 -22.78 -3.81 -13.21
C TYR A 513 -21.48 -3.31 -12.60
N HIS A 514 -20.46 -4.17 -12.60
CA HIS A 514 -19.22 -3.87 -11.93
C HIS A 514 -18.36 -2.89 -12.73
N ILE A 515 -18.23 -3.09 -14.05
CA ILE A 515 -17.51 -2.15 -14.92
C ILE A 515 -18.15 -0.76 -14.91
N ALA A 516 -19.48 -0.66 -14.81
CA ALA A 516 -20.17 0.63 -14.69
C ALA A 516 -19.80 1.45 -13.43
N GLN A 517 -19.18 0.84 -12.41
CA GLN A 517 -18.70 1.55 -11.22
C GLN A 517 -17.40 2.32 -11.46
N SER A 518 -16.57 1.89 -12.42
CA SER A 518 -15.24 2.46 -12.70
C SER A 518 -15.11 3.04 -14.11
N ASN A 519 -15.65 2.37 -15.13
CA ASN A 519 -15.56 2.76 -16.54
C ASN A 519 -16.93 2.68 -17.22
N LEU A 520 -17.67 3.79 -17.16
CA LEU A 520 -19.00 3.88 -17.77
C LEU A 520 -18.97 3.74 -19.31
N PRO A 521 -18.09 4.42 -20.09
CA PRO A 521 -18.03 4.25 -21.54
C PRO A 521 -17.90 2.79 -21.97
N LEU A 522 -16.99 2.04 -21.33
CA LEU A 522 -16.81 0.61 -21.60
C LEU A 522 -18.05 -0.20 -21.22
N ALA A 523 -18.67 0.06 -20.07
CA ALA A 523 -19.91 -0.59 -19.70
C ALA A 523 -21.05 -0.35 -20.73
N ARG A 524 -21.12 0.83 -21.35
CA ARG A 524 -22.10 1.13 -22.42
C ARG A 524 -21.84 0.32 -23.68
N GLU A 525 -20.58 0.11 -24.06
CA GLU A 525 -20.22 -0.75 -25.20
C GLU A 525 -20.57 -2.21 -24.91
N MET A 526 -20.15 -2.71 -23.74
CA MET A 526 -20.43 -4.08 -23.27
C MET A 526 -21.93 -4.40 -23.22
N LEU A 527 -22.78 -3.43 -22.85
CA LEU A 527 -24.24 -3.57 -22.87
C LEU A 527 -24.79 -3.97 -24.25
N GLN A 528 -24.20 -3.47 -25.35
CA GLN A 528 -24.63 -3.81 -26.70
C GLN A 528 -24.30 -5.27 -27.06
N GLN A 529 -23.26 -5.84 -26.46
CA GLN A 529 -22.80 -7.21 -26.66
C GLN A 529 -23.57 -8.25 -25.82
N THR A 530 -24.39 -7.81 -24.84
CA THR A 530 -25.23 -8.71 -24.01
C THR A 530 -26.34 -9.40 -24.79
N ARG A 531 -26.74 -10.60 -24.33
CA ARG A 531 -27.82 -11.41 -24.92
C ARG A 531 -29.17 -10.70 -24.85
N GLU A 532 -29.87 -10.69 -25.98
CA GLU A 532 -31.13 -9.97 -26.16
C GLU A 532 -32.24 -10.42 -25.19
N GLY A 533 -33.23 -9.54 -24.98
CA GLY A 533 -34.36 -9.83 -24.10
C GLY A 533 -34.05 -9.54 -22.63
N ILE A 534 -34.43 -10.47 -21.75
CA ILE A 534 -34.41 -10.22 -20.29
C ILE A 534 -33.00 -10.00 -19.73
N THR A 535 -31.97 -10.65 -20.28
CA THR A 535 -30.58 -10.54 -19.81
C THR A 535 -30.00 -9.16 -20.08
N ARG A 536 -30.15 -8.65 -21.32
CA ARG A 536 -29.84 -7.26 -21.67
C ARG A 536 -30.60 -6.26 -20.80
N GLN A 537 -31.91 -6.45 -20.60
CA GLN A 537 -32.74 -5.58 -19.76
C GLN A 537 -32.26 -5.56 -18.30
N ASN A 538 -31.91 -6.72 -17.72
CA ASN A 538 -31.35 -6.83 -16.37
C ASN A 538 -29.95 -6.20 -16.27
N SER A 539 -29.13 -6.31 -17.32
CA SER A 539 -27.80 -5.70 -17.39
C SER A 539 -27.89 -4.17 -17.42
N TYR A 540 -28.74 -3.60 -18.28
CA TYR A 540 -29.05 -2.17 -18.28
C TYR A 540 -29.55 -1.71 -16.90
N ALA A 541 -30.56 -2.38 -16.35
CA ALA A 541 -31.11 -2.08 -15.03
C ALA A 541 -30.06 -2.10 -13.90
N ALA A 542 -29.02 -2.91 -14.03
CA ALA A 542 -27.90 -2.96 -13.09
C ALA A 542 -26.93 -1.77 -13.27
N VAL A 543 -26.60 -1.39 -14.50
CA VAL A 543 -25.80 -0.18 -14.79
C VAL A 543 -26.45 1.07 -14.21
N GLY A 544 -27.76 1.25 -14.40
CA GLY A 544 -28.51 2.35 -13.81
C GLY A 544 -28.40 2.41 -12.27
N LEU A 545 -28.51 1.25 -11.61
CA LEU A 545 -28.31 1.15 -10.15
C LEU A 545 -26.87 1.46 -9.72
N ALA A 546 -25.86 1.00 -10.46
CA ALA A 546 -24.45 1.25 -10.16
C ALA A 546 -24.16 2.76 -10.18
N MET A 547 -24.66 3.46 -11.19
CA MET A 547 -24.47 4.90 -11.37
C MET A 547 -25.22 5.74 -10.33
N VAL A 548 -26.48 5.40 -10.03
CA VAL A 548 -27.26 6.06 -8.96
C VAL A 548 -26.54 5.96 -7.61
N ARG A 549 -25.97 4.79 -7.28
CA ARG A 549 -25.19 4.60 -6.05
C ARG A 549 -23.84 5.34 -6.03
N ALA A 550 -23.33 5.71 -7.20
CA ALA A 550 -22.14 6.54 -7.36
C ALA A 550 -22.49 8.04 -7.47
N SER A 551 -23.70 8.45 -7.10
CA SER A 551 -24.22 9.83 -7.21
C SER A 551 -24.26 10.39 -8.65
N ARG A 552 -24.24 9.52 -9.66
CA ARG A 552 -24.25 9.85 -11.11
C ARG A 552 -25.62 9.61 -11.74
N GLY A 553 -26.68 9.98 -11.02
CA GLY A 553 -28.06 9.68 -11.42
C GLY A 553 -28.49 10.35 -12.75
N VAL A 554 -28.09 11.60 -13.01
CA VAL A 554 -28.43 12.32 -14.25
C VAL A 554 -27.87 11.58 -15.47
N GLU A 555 -26.58 11.23 -15.44
CA GLU A 555 -25.96 10.42 -16.49
C GLU A 555 -26.64 9.05 -16.68
N ALA A 556 -27.18 8.48 -15.59
CA ALA A 556 -27.84 7.18 -15.62
C ALA A 556 -29.18 7.27 -16.37
N VAL A 557 -29.99 8.29 -16.10
CA VAL A 557 -31.26 8.45 -16.82
C VAL A 557 -31.01 8.88 -18.27
N GLU A 558 -29.99 9.71 -18.54
CA GLU A 558 -29.63 10.14 -19.90
C GLU A 558 -29.06 8.99 -20.77
N LEU A 559 -28.55 7.89 -20.20
CA LEU A 559 -28.25 6.67 -20.96
C LEU A 559 -29.49 6.11 -21.69
N ALA A 560 -30.72 6.41 -21.24
CA ALA A 560 -31.94 6.03 -21.93
C ALA A 560 -32.08 6.69 -23.32
N SER A 561 -31.36 7.78 -23.61
CA SER A 561 -31.32 8.40 -24.94
C SER A 561 -30.60 7.54 -25.98
N ASP A 562 -29.66 6.68 -25.56
CA ASP A 562 -28.94 5.74 -26.43
C ASP A 562 -29.81 4.50 -26.78
N LEU A 563 -30.95 4.32 -26.10
CA LEU A 563 -31.82 3.14 -26.22
C LEU A 563 -33.08 3.43 -27.05
N ARG A 564 -33.73 2.37 -27.55
CA ARG A 564 -34.95 2.48 -28.38
C ARG A 564 -36.02 1.46 -27.98
N GLY A 565 -37.29 1.85 -28.15
CA GLY A 565 -38.45 1.00 -27.86
C GLY A 565 -38.49 0.48 -26.42
N ARG A 566 -38.95 -0.76 -26.25
CA ARG A 566 -39.17 -1.39 -24.93
C ARG A 566 -37.93 -1.50 -24.04
N ASP A 567 -36.73 -1.50 -24.61
CA ASP A 567 -35.50 -1.51 -23.80
C ASP A 567 -35.23 -0.14 -23.17
N ARG A 568 -35.55 0.97 -23.87
CA ARG A 568 -35.52 2.33 -23.31
C ARG A 568 -36.51 2.48 -22.16
N GLU A 569 -37.76 2.11 -22.41
CA GLU A 569 -38.88 2.25 -21.47
C GLU A 569 -38.60 1.48 -20.17
N LYS A 570 -38.23 0.20 -20.28
CA LYS A 570 -37.88 -0.63 -19.11
C LYS A 570 -36.63 -0.17 -18.39
N TYR A 571 -35.56 0.20 -19.12
CA TYR A 571 -34.34 0.70 -18.50
C TYR A 571 -34.65 1.94 -17.65
N LEU A 572 -35.27 2.95 -18.27
CA LEU A 572 -35.58 4.22 -17.65
C LEU A 572 -36.49 4.04 -16.43
N ALA A 573 -37.58 3.27 -16.57
CA ALA A 573 -38.47 2.95 -15.45
C ALA A 573 -37.74 2.25 -14.30
N SER A 574 -36.85 1.29 -14.59
CA SER A 574 -36.12 0.54 -13.56
C SER A 574 -35.01 1.35 -12.88
N THR A 575 -34.38 2.28 -13.60
CA THR A 575 -33.34 3.18 -13.06
C THR A 575 -33.97 4.26 -12.19
N LEU A 576 -35.04 4.89 -12.67
CA LEU A 576 -35.81 5.88 -11.90
C LEU A 576 -36.40 5.29 -10.63
N TRP A 577 -37.03 4.10 -10.68
CA TRP A 577 -37.56 3.44 -9.48
C TRP A 577 -36.50 3.26 -8.40
N ARG A 578 -35.30 2.80 -8.78
CA ARG A 578 -34.18 2.59 -7.85
C ARG A 578 -33.57 3.90 -7.36
N TRP A 579 -33.58 4.95 -8.18
CA TRP A 579 -33.15 6.27 -7.74
C TRP A 579 -34.12 6.87 -6.73
N VAL A 580 -35.43 6.86 -6.98
CA VAL A 580 -36.43 7.35 -5.99
C VAL A 580 -36.34 6.56 -4.67
N ASP A 581 -36.15 5.24 -4.73
CA ASP A 581 -36.02 4.42 -3.50
C ASP A 581 -34.71 4.59 -2.74
N PHE A 582 -33.65 5.05 -3.41
CA PHE A 582 -32.33 5.28 -2.80
C PHE A 582 -32.18 6.72 -2.32
N ASP A 583 -32.62 7.68 -3.12
CA ASP A 583 -32.48 9.13 -2.92
C ASP A 583 -33.54 9.90 -3.75
N ALA A 584 -34.75 10.01 -3.21
CA ALA A 584 -35.83 10.78 -3.83
C ALA A 584 -35.53 12.30 -3.89
N THR A 585 -34.79 12.82 -2.91
CA THR A 585 -34.48 14.26 -2.83
C THR A 585 -33.43 14.64 -3.88
N GLY A 586 -32.34 13.88 -4.02
CA GLY A 586 -31.36 14.12 -5.06
C GLY A 586 -31.90 13.93 -6.48
N LEU A 587 -32.88 13.03 -6.68
CA LEU A 587 -33.62 12.97 -7.95
C LEU A 587 -34.47 14.22 -8.20
N HIS A 588 -35.21 14.70 -7.19
CA HIS A 588 -35.97 15.95 -7.29
C HIS A 588 -35.06 17.12 -7.67
N ASP A 589 -33.95 17.29 -6.95
CA ASP A 589 -33.02 18.41 -7.14
C ASP A 589 -32.26 18.29 -8.48
N SER A 590 -32.16 17.08 -9.03
CA SER A 590 -31.59 16.80 -10.36
C SER A 590 -32.55 17.07 -11.53
N LEU A 591 -33.86 17.28 -11.30
CA LEU A 591 -34.84 17.42 -12.40
C LEU A 591 -34.49 18.55 -13.38
N SER A 592 -33.97 19.68 -12.90
CA SER A 592 -33.53 20.80 -13.76
C SER A 592 -32.36 20.45 -14.67
N ASN A 593 -31.55 19.47 -14.26
CA ASN A 593 -30.27 19.13 -14.86
C ASN A 593 -30.40 17.98 -15.90
N ILE A 594 -31.54 17.29 -15.94
CA ILE A 594 -31.85 16.29 -16.96
C ILE A 594 -32.17 17.00 -18.29
N SER A 595 -31.35 16.79 -19.31
CA SER A 595 -31.41 17.57 -20.57
C SER A 595 -32.61 17.21 -21.45
N ASP A 596 -32.95 15.92 -21.56
CA ASP A 596 -34.08 15.42 -22.34
C ASP A 596 -35.42 15.69 -21.62
N PRO A 597 -36.36 16.46 -22.21
CA PRO A 597 -37.65 16.77 -21.59
C PRO A 597 -38.55 15.55 -21.30
N GLU A 598 -38.45 14.47 -22.09
CA GLU A 598 -39.23 13.26 -21.88
C GLU A 598 -38.64 12.41 -20.75
N ILE A 599 -37.31 12.37 -20.63
CA ILE A 599 -36.63 11.73 -19.49
C ILE A 599 -36.92 12.52 -18.21
N ARG A 600 -36.92 13.85 -18.28
CA ARG A 600 -37.28 14.73 -17.16
C ARG A 600 -38.72 14.53 -16.70
N ALA A 601 -39.67 14.48 -17.62
CA ALA A 601 -41.07 14.18 -17.31
C ALA A 601 -41.24 12.77 -16.71
N SER A 602 -40.49 11.78 -17.22
CA SER A 602 -40.46 10.42 -16.67
C SER A 602 -39.92 10.39 -15.22
N ALA A 603 -38.87 11.15 -14.94
CA ALA A 603 -38.30 11.29 -13.59
C ALA A 603 -39.29 11.93 -12.60
N ALA A 604 -39.95 13.01 -13.03
CA ALA A 604 -41.00 13.66 -12.25
C ALA A 604 -42.21 12.74 -12.01
N ALA A 605 -42.61 11.95 -13.01
CA ALA A 605 -43.66 10.95 -12.86
C ALA A 605 -43.30 9.87 -11.83
N ALA A 606 -42.06 9.35 -11.85
CA ALA A 606 -41.59 8.36 -10.88
C ALA A 606 -41.61 8.89 -9.43
N LEU A 607 -41.17 10.15 -9.23
CA LEU A 607 -41.25 10.84 -7.95
C LEU A 607 -42.70 10.92 -7.43
N ILE A 608 -43.63 11.41 -8.26
CA ILE A 608 -45.05 11.58 -7.89
C ILE A 608 -45.73 10.23 -7.61
N VAL A 609 -45.47 9.20 -8.41
CA VAL A 609 -46.04 7.85 -8.22
C VAL A 609 -45.55 7.22 -6.91
N ARG A 610 -44.29 7.43 -6.52
CA ARG A 610 -43.75 6.90 -5.25
C ARG A 610 -44.19 7.73 -4.04
N ASP A 611 -44.26 9.05 -4.18
CA ASP A 611 -44.77 9.95 -3.15
C ASP A 611 -46.22 9.63 -2.79
N ASN A 612 -47.10 9.43 -3.77
CA ASN A 612 -48.48 8.98 -3.54
C ASN A 612 -48.60 7.66 -2.75
N ALA A 613 -47.52 6.86 -2.67
CA ALA A 613 -47.47 5.61 -1.92
C ALA A 613 -46.72 5.69 -0.58
N ARG A 614 -45.98 6.78 -0.30
CA ARG A 614 -45.06 6.87 0.86
C ARG A 614 -44.92 8.25 1.54
N ASP A 615 -45.49 9.31 0.97
CA ASP A 615 -45.44 10.70 1.43
C ASP A 615 -44.00 11.18 1.73
N ILE A 616 -43.19 11.32 0.68
CA ILE A 616 -41.73 11.54 0.76
C ILE A 616 -41.30 12.94 0.28
N LEU A 617 -42.19 13.69 -0.37
CA LEU A 617 -41.94 15.03 -0.87
C LEU A 617 -42.71 16.08 -0.06
N ASN A 618 -42.18 17.29 0.04
CA ASN A 618 -42.93 18.44 0.58
C ASN A 618 -43.84 19.07 -0.50
N ASN A 619 -44.76 19.96 -0.11
CA ASN A 619 -45.74 20.56 -1.02
C ASN A 619 -45.11 21.36 -2.19
N GLU A 620 -43.95 21.98 -1.99
CA GLU A 620 -43.25 22.73 -3.04
C GLU A 620 -42.60 21.77 -4.04
N GLN A 621 -41.97 20.71 -3.56
CA GLN A 621 -41.39 19.64 -4.37
C GLN A 621 -42.46 18.91 -5.20
N LYS A 622 -43.61 18.57 -4.60
CA LYS A 622 -44.76 17.96 -5.32
C LYS A 622 -45.26 18.88 -6.44
N LYS A 623 -45.34 20.20 -6.17
CA LYS A 623 -45.75 21.19 -7.17
C LYS A 623 -44.73 21.28 -8.32
N PHE A 624 -43.44 21.42 -8.01
CA PHE A 624 -42.38 21.53 -9.01
C PHE A 624 -42.29 20.28 -9.91
N ALA A 625 -42.36 19.08 -9.32
CA ALA A 625 -42.42 17.83 -10.08
C ALA A 625 -43.67 17.79 -11.00
N THR A 626 -44.83 18.24 -10.51
CA THR A 626 -46.06 18.28 -11.32
C THR A 626 -45.94 19.23 -12.52
N GLU A 627 -45.25 20.37 -12.35
CA GLU A 627 -44.97 21.31 -13.45
C GLU A 627 -44.12 20.66 -14.56
N GLN A 628 -43.17 19.76 -14.23
CA GLN A 628 -42.35 19.04 -15.22
C GLN A 628 -43.14 18.02 -16.08
N LEU A 629 -44.36 17.63 -15.69
CA LEU A 629 -45.19 16.71 -16.49
C LEU A 629 -45.82 17.38 -17.71
N GLY A 630 -45.86 18.72 -17.76
CA GLY A 630 -46.47 19.46 -18.87
C GLY A 630 -47.99 19.26 -19.01
N GLY A 631 -48.68 18.96 -17.90
CA GLY A 631 -50.13 18.68 -17.89
C GLY A 631 -50.51 17.25 -18.25
N ARG A 632 -49.54 16.34 -18.43
CA ARG A 632 -49.77 14.89 -18.53
C ARG A 632 -50.01 14.29 -17.14
N ASP A 633 -50.79 13.21 -17.08
CA ASP A 633 -50.92 12.41 -15.85
C ASP A 633 -49.63 11.60 -15.62
N ALA A 634 -49.08 11.63 -14.40
CA ALA A 634 -47.92 10.82 -14.03
C ALA A 634 -48.12 9.33 -14.35
N SER A 635 -49.36 8.82 -14.27
CA SER A 635 -49.69 7.44 -14.60
C SER A 635 -49.54 7.10 -16.09
N SER A 636 -49.61 8.09 -16.98
CA SER A 636 -49.56 7.90 -18.43
C SER A 636 -48.18 8.18 -19.04
N VAL A 637 -47.30 8.88 -18.33
CA VAL A 637 -45.96 9.24 -18.83
C VAL A 637 -45.02 8.02 -18.87
N VAL A 638 -45.14 7.08 -17.93
CA VAL A 638 -44.38 5.82 -17.95
C VAL A 638 -45.26 4.65 -17.49
N PRO A 639 -46.00 3.99 -18.40
CA PRO A 639 -46.90 2.88 -18.07
C PRO A 639 -46.21 1.69 -17.38
N GLU A 640 -44.93 1.43 -17.68
CA GLU A 640 -44.12 0.43 -16.99
C GLU A 640 -43.97 0.70 -15.49
N LEU A 641 -44.05 1.94 -15.00
CA LEU A 641 -43.92 2.23 -13.56
C LEU A 641 -45.00 1.51 -12.75
N GLN A 642 -46.24 1.45 -13.25
CA GLN A 642 -47.34 0.69 -12.61
C GLN A 642 -47.19 -0.82 -12.75
N THR A 643 -46.43 -1.29 -13.74
CA THR A 643 -46.28 -2.71 -14.07
C THR A 643 -45.11 -3.35 -13.32
N ILE A 644 -44.06 -2.58 -13.01
CA ILE A 644 -42.92 -2.98 -12.18
C ILE A 644 -43.23 -2.85 -10.67
N GLN A 645 -44.25 -2.07 -10.30
CA GLN A 645 -44.73 -1.89 -8.93
C GLN A 645 -45.63 -3.05 -8.43
N ARG A 646 -46.12 -3.91 -9.33
CA ARG A 646 -46.90 -5.12 -9.01
C ARG A 646 -46.02 -6.37 -9.06
#